data_AF-A0A2M9YIA5-F1
#
_entry.id   AF-A0A2M9YIA5-F1
#
_cell.length_a   1.000
_cell.length_b   1.000
_cell.length_c   1.000
_cell.angle_alpha   90.00
_cell.angle_beta   90.00
_cell.angle_gamma   90.00
#
_symmetry.space_group_name_H-M   'P 1'
#
loop_
_entity.id
_entity.type
_entity.pdbx_description
1 polymer ?
#
loop_
_entity_poly.entity_id
_entity_poly.type
_entity_poly.pdbx_seq_one_letter_code
_entity_poly.pdbx_strand_id
1 'polypeptide(L)'
;MNSALEKEIKSRITICCFYRISLYKSMNKYYNFRQFKYASFLLILSFFTLSSCVRKPEGGSIFDTAIFSNFLTNAQTPLKLKARVQGLASGASFTISDQDSEVLTISGNGDFEFPNKKMKYSEFSVSILSQPVTIPSQTCAITNPKGMITPDSNLVEINCGTKFFNLNVNVFGISNSASGTLSVRNGAVDTLNVTNDGTYSFSAQIPDSLSYSASILSNPNKHTCIIETIPPASGTINGAPVTLNVNCLSLLDSLPVDQTAIGSLDDVILTFSKPVTPMSCNFSAPPIYCFGNMSTSALPLTAADYNTNRLTIHPNINWNNGLRQCIQLSGCTESGTNRPFNLPQPTSYTVTNQIKYVNGTGTNVGSCGTVATSCNSIQYAISQCNTLSPCFVLVAQGSYSITTLADRIVLIDKLQLLGGFSMDFQSRDIVANQTTIQDNLGVGACGGSDLTSCTPIAGGSLTLTSDVLIQGFTLITNSNNRVATGIWLDNISTGAFTLTINKNTILGTASSAPYALMLARSGIYASNVRNSFIVSENYILGGSGNSMSIGLRLFNDTQGYVYNNSISGASHLNLNDGIDSSVGIAINNMADNFTQTLVIANNIINAYHVNGTPTVNAVTSKGIEALRINSPNFYVIHNTIFGGNGTTRSYGIHHQSTGAVNLKLVNNQFLTNPSATNRICLNYDTNNVNTASDIRGNNFFGCNPAVSSSPGGPFRVCGIEPSPLKDAFLCLTPLTNATQTNFSHDPLFQNPTGNLNVLLLNSNSKCNSVYGGVDPAYPPAISQFYQRDIRGTSRTSNILPAPVPTGSFGYSIGAFEYNGNCSP
;
A
#
# COMPACT_ATOMS: atom_id res chain seq x y z
N MET A 1 -4.11 25.87 -1.67
CA MET A 1 -2.63 25.99 -1.57
C MET A 1 -1.88 25.69 -2.88
N ASN A 2 -2.52 25.21 -3.96
CA ASN A 2 -1.81 24.83 -5.20
C ASN A 2 -1.63 25.94 -6.26
N SER A 3 -2.30 27.10 -6.18
CA SER A 3 -2.17 28.14 -7.21
C SER A 3 -0.97 29.10 -7.02
N ALA A 4 -0.37 29.12 -5.83
CA ALA A 4 0.80 29.96 -5.53
C ALA A 4 2.10 29.31 -6.01
N LEU A 5 2.25 27.99 -5.83
CA LEU A 5 3.43 27.24 -6.25
C LEU A 5 3.51 27.12 -7.79
N GLU A 6 2.37 26.97 -8.47
CA GLU A 6 2.31 26.91 -9.93
C GLU A 6 2.66 28.26 -10.58
N LYS A 7 2.27 29.39 -9.95
CA LYS A 7 2.67 30.74 -10.38
C LYS A 7 4.16 31.01 -10.14
N GLU A 8 4.74 30.48 -9.06
CA GLU A 8 6.16 30.66 -8.77
C GLU A 8 7.05 29.82 -9.70
N ILE A 9 6.60 28.62 -10.09
CA ILE A 9 7.30 27.75 -11.05
C ILE A 9 7.20 28.30 -12.48
N LYS A 10 6.01 28.74 -12.93
CA LYS A 10 5.84 29.37 -14.27
C LYS A 10 6.62 30.69 -14.39
N SER A 11 6.72 31.48 -13.32
CA SER A 11 7.54 32.71 -13.28
C SER A 11 9.04 32.41 -13.42
N ARG A 12 9.55 31.39 -12.71
CA ARG A 12 10.98 31.01 -12.73
C ARG A 12 11.42 30.34 -14.04
N ILE A 13 10.54 29.58 -14.71
CA ILE A 13 10.84 28.97 -16.02
C ILE A 13 10.90 30.01 -17.15
N THR A 14 10.04 31.03 -17.09
CA THR A 14 9.99 32.09 -18.12
C THR A 14 11.23 32.99 -18.08
N ILE A 15 11.80 33.24 -16.90
CA ILE A 15 13.03 34.04 -16.71
C ILE A 15 14.28 33.28 -17.20
N CYS A 16 14.34 31.95 -17.03
CA CYS A 16 15.45 31.12 -17.53
C CYS A 16 15.50 31.03 -19.07
N CYS A 17 14.35 31.06 -19.76
CA CYS A 17 14.33 31.02 -21.23
C CYS A 17 14.80 32.33 -21.88
N PHE A 18 14.53 33.48 -21.24
CA PHE A 18 14.95 34.79 -21.77
C PHE A 18 16.48 35.01 -21.70
N TYR A 19 17.16 34.48 -20.67
CA TYR A 19 18.62 34.57 -20.57
C TYR A 19 19.37 33.65 -21.53
N ARG A 20 18.80 32.47 -21.83
CA ARG A 20 19.40 31.51 -22.78
C ARG A 20 19.40 32.03 -24.22
N ILE A 21 18.38 32.79 -24.62
CA ILE A 21 18.29 33.42 -25.95
C ILE A 21 19.26 34.62 -26.08
N SER A 22 19.52 35.35 -24.99
CA SER A 22 20.48 36.47 -24.98
C SER A 22 21.95 36.00 -25.05
N LEU A 23 22.29 34.90 -24.37
CA LEU A 23 23.63 34.28 -24.42
C LEU A 23 23.94 33.63 -25.78
N TYR A 24 22.94 33.01 -26.43
CA TYR A 24 23.11 32.44 -27.78
C TYR A 24 23.34 33.53 -28.83
N LYS A 25 22.72 34.72 -28.68
CA LYS A 25 22.99 35.90 -29.53
C LYS A 25 24.34 36.58 -29.24
N SER A 26 24.88 36.44 -28.03
CA SER A 26 26.20 36.99 -27.65
C SER A 26 27.37 36.09 -28.09
N MET A 27 27.21 34.77 -28.00
CA MET A 27 28.26 33.80 -28.38
C MET A 27 28.53 33.74 -29.89
N ASN A 28 27.58 34.15 -30.74
CA ASN A 28 27.78 34.22 -32.19
C ASN A 28 28.58 35.46 -32.64
N LYS A 29 28.89 36.41 -31.73
CA LYS A 29 29.67 37.62 -32.03
C LYS A 29 31.16 37.53 -31.69
N TYR A 30 31.62 36.43 -31.07
CA TYR A 30 32.99 36.30 -30.53
C TYR A 30 33.87 35.23 -31.21
N TYR A 31 33.50 34.76 -32.41
CA TYR A 31 34.36 33.93 -33.25
C TYR A 31 35.23 34.82 -34.16
N ASN A 32 36.22 35.50 -33.59
CA ASN A 32 37.42 35.96 -34.29
C ASN A 32 38.34 36.66 -33.28
N PHE A 33 39.34 35.96 -32.74
CA PHE A 33 40.73 36.42 -32.65
C PHE A 33 41.59 35.36 -31.95
N ARG A 34 42.71 35.02 -32.57
CA ARG A 34 43.80 34.21 -32.02
C ARG A 34 44.41 34.90 -30.80
N GLN A 35 44.68 34.16 -29.72
CA GLN A 35 45.96 34.10 -28.98
C GLN A 35 45.81 33.19 -27.75
N PHE A 36 46.48 32.05 -27.80
CA PHE A 36 46.74 31.14 -26.68
C PHE A 36 47.57 31.87 -25.62
N LYS A 37 46.99 32.20 -24.45
CA LYS A 37 47.68 32.21 -23.13
C LYS A 37 46.82 32.60 -21.92
N TYR A 38 45.54 32.92 -22.07
CA TYR A 38 44.65 33.30 -20.95
C TYR A 38 43.37 32.47 -20.79
N ALA A 39 43.26 31.31 -21.47
CA ALA A 39 42.07 30.45 -21.39
C ALA A 39 41.85 29.87 -19.98
N SER A 40 42.91 29.56 -19.24
CA SER A 40 42.80 29.01 -17.87
C SER A 40 42.32 30.05 -16.86
N PHE A 41 42.59 31.34 -17.09
CA PHE A 41 42.18 32.43 -16.16
C PHE A 41 40.72 32.86 -16.40
N LEU A 42 40.25 32.82 -17.65
CA LEU A 42 38.84 33.06 -18.00
C LEU A 42 37.91 31.89 -17.61
N LEU A 43 38.40 30.64 -17.65
CA LEU A 43 37.64 29.49 -17.14
C LEU A 43 37.42 29.58 -15.62
N ILE A 44 38.44 30.01 -14.88
CA ILE A 44 38.37 30.22 -13.42
C ILE A 44 37.44 31.39 -13.09
N LEU A 45 37.49 32.51 -13.83
CA LEU A 45 36.58 33.64 -13.60
C LEU A 45 35.12 33.30 -13.93
N SER A 46 34.86 32.44 -14.93
CA SER A 46 33.51 31.97 -15.27
C SER A 46 32.91 31.03 -14.20
N PHE A 47 33.76 30.29 -13.48
CA PHE A 47 33.34 29.46 -12.34
C PHE A 47 32.99 30.30 -11.11
N PHE A 48 33.63 31.45 -10.91
CA PHE A 48 33.31 32.33 -9.79
C PHE A 48 32.04 33.16 -10.00
N THR A 49 31.63 33.47 -11.24
CA THR A 49 30.41 34.25 -11.51
C THR A 49 29.11 33.43 -11.59
N LEU A 50 29.18 32.09 -11.65
CA LEU A 50 28.00 31.20 -11.62
C LEU A 50 27.49 30.87 -10.21
N SER A 51 28.21 31.29 -9.17
CA SER A 51 27.88 31.03 -7.76
C SER A 51 26.68 31.81 -7.22
N SER A 52 26.07 32.69 -8.02
CA SER A 52 24.97 33.58 -7.59
C SER A 52 23.59 33.25 -8.18
N CYS A 53 23.46 32.24 -9.05
CA CYS A 53 22.15 31.83 -9.59
C CYS A 53 21.58 30.53 -8.98
N VAL A 54 22.30 29.88 -8.07
CA VAL A 54 21.76 28.82 -7.22
C VAL A 54 22.24 29.07 -5.80
N ARG A 55 21.36 29.53 -4.91
CA ARG A 55 21.71 29.58 -3.48
C ARG A 55 21.91 28.16 -2.99
N LYS A 56 23.06 27.91 -2.36
CA LYS A 56 23.36 26.70 -1.62
C LYS A 56 22.31 26.52 -0.49
N PRO A 57 21.79 25.31 -0.24
CA PRO A 57 21.04 25.04 0.99
C PRO A 57 21.98 25.24 2.18
N GLU A 58 21.57 26.03 3.16
CA GLU A 58 22.36 26.19 4.39
C GLU A 58 22.49 24.83 5.10
N GLY A 59 23.72 24.36 5.29
CA GLY A 59 24.03 23.15 6.07
C GLY A 59 24.60 21.92 5.34
N GLY A 60 24.73 21.91 4.00
CA GLY A 60 25.14 20.69 3.27
C GLY A 60 26.65 20.38 3.24
N SER A 61 26.99 19.11 3.49
CA SER A 61 28.33 18.49 3.48
C SER A 61 28.81 18.14 2.06
N ILE A 62 30.10 17.85 1.86
CA ILE A 62 30.69 17.34 0.59
C ILE A 62 30.04 16.03 0.11
N PHE A 63 29.34 15.31 1.00
CA PHE A 63 28.52 14.15 0.64
C PHE A 63 27.16 14.52 0.03
N ASP A 64 26.59 15.69 0.33
CA ASP A 64 25.34 16.14 -0.29
C ASP A 64 25.53 16.54 -1.75
N THR A 65 26.73 17.00 -2.11
CA THR A 65 27.12 17.23 -3.51
C THR A 65 27.33 15.91 -4.26
N ALA A 66 27.84 14.87 -3.57
CA ALA A 66 27.95 13.51 -4.11
C ALA A 66 26.58 12.80 -4.26
N ILE A 67 25.63 13.09 -3.37
CA ILE A 67 24.24 12.59 -3.44
C ILE A 67 23.46 13.31 -4.55
N PHE A 68 23.65 14.63 -4.73
CA PHE A 68 23.10 15.35 -5.87
C PHE A 68 23.71 14.85 -7.21
N SER A 69 25.00 14.50 -7.24
CA SER A 69 25.61 13.89 -8.41
C SER A 69 25.18 12.44 -8.63
N ASN A 70 24.92 11.65 -7.58
CA ASN A 70 24.40 10.29 -7.71
C ASN A 70 22.92 10.22 -8.09
N PHE A 71 22.14 11.22 -7.67
CA PHE A 71 20.77 11.43 -8.15
C PHE A 71 20.76 11.80 -9.64
N LEU A 72 21.74 12.60 -10.08
CA LEU A 72 21.95 12.91 -11.50
C LEU A 72 22.50 11.70 -12.29
N THR A 73 23.34 10.83 -11.74
CA THR A 73 23.90 9.68 -12.48
C THR A 73 22.93 8.48 -12.57
N ASN A 74 22.14 8.20 -11.52
CA ASN A 74 21.11 7.14 -11.56
C ASN A 74 19.83 7.56 -12.29
N ALA A 75 19.53 8.86 -12.36
CA ALA A 75 18.50 9.39 -13.26
C ALA A 75 18.92 9.35 -14.75
N GLN A 76 20.19 9.01 -15.04
CA GLN A 76 20.78 9.11 -16.38
C GLN A 76 21.21 7.78 -17.01
N THR A 77 20.94 6.61 -16.43
CA THR A 77 21.24 5.33 -17.11
C THR A 77 20.40 5.20 -18.39
N PRO A 78 21.02 5.22 -19.58
CA PRO A 78 20.26 5.23 -20.83
C PRO A 78 19.59 3.87 -21.09
N LEU A 79 18.33 3.87 -21.53
CA LEU A 79 17.52 2.70 -21.88
C LEU A 79 17.43 2.55 -23.40
N LYS A 80 17.36 1.31 -23.90
CA LYS A 80 17.05 1.08 -25.33
C LYS A 80 15.56 1.27 -25.58
N LEU A 81 15.24 1.93 -26.70
CA LEU A 81 13.90 1.94 -27.27
C LEU A 81 13.71 0.65 -28.08
N LYS A 82 12.63 -0.07 -27.80
CA LYS A 82 12.29 -1.34 -28.44
C LYS A 82 11.11 -1.13 -29.40
N ALA A 83 11.03 -1.91 -30.46
CA ALA A 83 9.91 -1.97 -31.37
C ALA A 83 9.42 -3.42 -31.52
N ARG A 84 8.12 -3.67 -31.37
CA ARG A 84 7.50 -4.98 -31.63
C ARG A 84 6.64 -4.89 -32.86
N VAL A 85 6.88 -5.78 -33.82
CA VAL A 85 6.24 -5.75 -35.15
C VAL A 85 5.37 -6.98 -35.31
N GLN A 86 4.12 -6.76 -35.75
CA GLN A 86 3.16 -7.83 -36.05
C GLN A 86 2.49 -7.60 -37.40
N GLY A 87 2.07 -8.70 -38.04
CA GLY A 87 1.34 -8.68 -39.30
C GLY A 87 2.17 -8.42 -40.56
N LEU A 88 3.48 -8.19 -40.48
CA LEU A 88 4.33 -7.98 -41.65
C LEU A 88 4.36 -9.23 -42.54
N ALA A 89 4.15 -9.05 -43.85
CA ALA A 89 4.14 -10.14 -44.82
C ALA A 89 5.52 -10.82 -44.92
N SER A 90 5.53 -12.13 -45.19
CA SER A 90 6.77 -12.89 -45.34
C SER A 90 7.62 -12.33 -46.48
N GLY A 91 8.92 -12.11 -46.23
CA GLY A 91 9.86 -11.54 -47.19
C GLY A 91 9.75 -10.02 -47.39
N ALA A 92 8.83 -9.34 -46.71
CA ALA A 92 8.72 -7.89 -46.73
C ALA A 92 9.68 -7.23 -45.74
N SER A 93 10.04 -5.98 -46.02
CA SER A 93 10.81 -5.15 -45.10
C SER A 93 10.38 -3.70 -45.17
N PHE A 94 10.54 -2.97 -44.07
CA PHE A 94 10.28 -1.54 -43.99
C PHE A 94 11.27 -0.88 -43.01
N THR A 95 11.33 0.44 -42.97
CA THR A 95 12.28 1.16 -42.09
C THR A 95 11.57 2.14 -41.18
N ILE A 96 11.95 2.18 -39.91
CA ILE A 96 11.50 3.17 -38.93
C ILE A 96 12.66 4.10 -38.55
N SER A 97 12.33 5.32 -38.14
CA SER A 97 13.28 6.27 -37.59
C SER A 97 12.79 6.78 -36.24
N ASP A 98 13.71 6.97 -35.31
CA ASP A 98 13.43 7.69 -34.07
C ASP A 98 13.70 9.21 -34.21
N GLN A 99 13.56 9.94 -33.09
CA GLN A 99 13.75 11.38 -33.04
C GLN A 99 15.20 11.85 -33.31
N ASP A 100 16.17 10.96 -33.20
CA ASP A 100 17.60 11.27 -33.39
C ASP A 100 18.08 10.87 -34.79
N SER A 101 17.14 10.62 -35.72
CA SER A 101 17.39 10.16 -37.10
C SER A 101 18.10 8.80 -37.17
N GLU A 102 17.99 7.98 -36.12
CA GLU A 102 18.47 6.61 -36.14
C GLU A 102 17.48 5.73 -36.91
N VAL A 103 17.97 5.02 -37.92
CA VAL A 103 17.14 4.19 -38.80
C VAL A 103 17.29 2.72 -38.43
N LEU A 104 16.15 2.05 -38.25
CA LEU A 104 16.06 0.61 -38.00
C LEU A 104 15.32 -0.07 -39.14
N THR A 105 15.96 -1.06 -39.77
CA THR A 105 15.34 -1.88 -40.81
C THR A 105 14.66 -3.08 -40.17
N ILE A 106 13.37 -3.26 -40.48
CA ILE A 106 12.54 -4.35 -39.99
C ILE A 106 12.30 -5.31 -41.15
N SER A 107 12.67 -6.58 -40.98
CA SER A 107 12.58 -7.63 -42.02
C SER A 107 11.71 -8.82 -41.62
N GLY A 108 10.91 -8.67 -40.57
CA GLY A 108 10.05 -9.73 -40.06
C GLY A 108 9.19 -9.27 -38.88
N ASN A 109 8.35 -10.17 -38.40
CA ASN A 109 7.60 -9.99 -37.15
C ASN A 109 8.50 -10.32 -35.95
N GLY A 110 8.27 -9.67 -34.82
CA GLY A 110 9.05 -9.88 -33.58
C GLY A 110 9.54 -8.58 -32.94
N ASP A 111 10.49 -8.72 -32.02
CA ASP A 111 11.07 -7.60 -31.27
C ASP A 111 12.38 -7.13 -31.90
N PHE A 112 12.53 -5.81 -31.97
CA PHE A 112 13.67 -5.09 -32.49
C PHE A 112 14.09 -4.01 -31.50
N GLU A 113 15.36 -3.61 -31.54
CA GLU A 113 15.87 -2.56 -30.64
C GLU A 113 16.63 -1.52 -31.44
N PHE A 114 16.41 -0.24 -31.11
CA PHE A 114 17.28 0.82 -31.60
C PHE A 114 18.70 0.64 -30.99
N PRO A 115 19.76 0.69 -31.80
CA PRO A 115 21.14 0.55 -31.34
C PRO A 115 21.53 1.53 -30.23
N ASN A 116 21.18 2.82 -30.36
CA ASN A 116 21.50 3.82 -29.35
C ASN A 116 20.52 3.79 -28.18
N LYS A 117 21.09 3.94 -26.99
CA LYS A 117 20.31 4.10 -25.77
C LYS A 117 19.87 5.56 -25.63
N LYS A 118 18.64 5.76 -25.18
CA LYS A 118 18.06 7.07 -24.86
C LYS A 118 18.08 7.31 -23.37
N MET A 119 18.17 8.56 -22.96
CA MET A 119 18.13 8.91 -21.53
C MET A 119 16.79 8.48 -20.92
N LYS A 120 16.82 7.94 -19.70
CA LYS A 120 15.59 7.61 -18.96
C LYS A 120 14.74 8.87 -18.76
N TYR A 121 13.42 8.72 -18.86
CA TYR A 121 12.41 9.79 -18.84
C TYR A 121 12.51 10.82 -19.98
N SER A 122 13.36 10.58 -20.98
CA SER A 122 13.31 11.37 -22.21
C SER A 122 12.07 11.02 -23.03
N GLU A 123 11.56 12.00 -23.77
CA GLU A 123 10.54 11.74 -24.77
C GLU A 123 11.16 10.96 -25.93
N PHE A 124 10.42 9.99 -26.45
CA PHE A 124 10.73 9.35 -27.72
C PHE A 124 9.68 9.72 -28.76
N SER A 125 10.11 9.76 -30.02
CA SER A 125 9.17 9.72 -31.13
C SER A 125 9.69 8.79 -32.21
N VAL A 126 8.89 7.83 -32.63
CA VAL A 126 9.18 6.91 -33.72
C VAL A 126 8.24 7.20 -34.87
N SER A 127 8.79 7.18 -36.08
CA SER A 127 8.08 7.39 -37.34
C SER A 127 8.45 6.29 -38.32
N ILE A 128 7.55 5.99 -39.26
CA ILE A 128 7.84 5.08 -40.37
C ILE A 128 8.45 5.89 -41.49
N LEU A 129 9.68 5.54 -41.89
CA LEU A 129 10.43 6.25 -42.94
C LEU A 129 10.11 5.68 -44.33
N SER A 130 9.94 4.35 -44.43
CA SER A 130 9.49 3.68 -45.65
C SER A 130 8.48 2.61 -45.28
N GLN A 131 7.42 2.48 -46.07
CA GLN A 131 6.42 1.41 -45.95
C GLN A 131 6.89 0.16 -46.70
N PRO A 132 6.44 -1.05 -46.33
CA PRO A 132 6.82 -2.26 -47.04
C PRO A 132 6.26 -2.26 -48.47
N VAL A 133 7.08 -2.73 -49.42
CA VAL A 133 6.68 -2.87 -50.83
C VAL A 133 6.21 -4.31 -51.05
N THR A 134 4.90 -4.55 -50.96
CA THR A 134 4.28 -5.87 -51.09
C THR A 134 3.13 -5.85 -52.11
N ILE A 135 2.74 -7.02 -52.61
CA ILE A 135 1.53 -7.22 -53.40
C ILE A 135 0.69 -8.31 -52.71
N PRO A 136 -0.51 -7.98 -52.17
CA PRO A 136 -1.13 -6.65 -52.09
C PRO A 136 -0.35 -5.65 -51.22
N SER A 137 -0.57 -4.34 -51.43
CA SER A 137 0.12 -3.27 -50.70
C SER A 137 -0.23 -3.31 -49.21
N GLN A 138 0.78 -3.39 -48.36
CA GLN A 138 0.66 -3.38 -46.91
C GLN A 138 1.10 -2.03 -46.35
N THR A 139 0.41 -1.57 -45.31
CA THR A 139 0.78 -0.39 -44.51
C THR A 139 1.10 -0.86 -43.10
N CYS A 140 2.22 -0.40 -42.55
CA CYS A 140 2.53 -0.49 -41.13
C CYS A 140 2.13 0.82 -40.44
N ALA A 141 1.60 0.72 -39.23
CA ALA A 141 1.25 1.84 -38.38
C ALA A 141 1.79 1.63 -36.96
N ILE A 142 2.26 2.71 -36.35
CA ILE A 142 2.79 2.69 -34.98
C ILE A 142 1.65 3.01 -34.01
N THR A 143 1.44 2.16 -33.02
CA THR A 143 0.41 2.28 -31.98
C THR A 143 0.69 3.45 -31.05
N ASN A 144 1.92 3.56 -30.56
CA ASN A 144 2.38 4.59 -29.63
C ASN A 144 3.60 5.33 -30.21
N PRO A 145 3.42 6.17 -31.24
CA PRO A 145 4.52 6.81 -31.97
C PRO A 145 5.29 7.83 -31.14
N LYS A 146 4.73 8.23 -29.99
CA LYS A 146 5.37 9.13 -29.04
C LYS A 146 5.11 8.62 -27.63
N GLY A 147 6.03 8.91 -26.74
CA GLY A 147 5.88 8.60 -25.33
C GLY A 147 7.08 9.04 -24.53
N MET A 148 7.10 8.65 -23.26
CA MET A 148 8.23 8.85 -22.39
C MET A 148 8.92 7.49 -22.19
N ILE A 149 10.23 7.45 -22.40
CA ILE A 149 11.02 6.25 -22.14
C ILE A 149 11.11 6.07 -20.63
N THR A 150 10.38 5.10 -20.12
CA THR A 150 10.53 4.64 -18.74
C THR A 150 10.98 3.18 -18.75
N PRO A 151 11.47 2.66 -17.61
CA PRO A 151 11.75 1.23 -17.50
C PRO A 151 10.54 0.34 -17.80
N ASP A 152 9.33 0.86 -17.54
CA ASP A 152 8.02 0.24 -17.81
C ASP A 152 7.48 0.50 -19.22
N SER A 153 8.02 1.49 -19.93
CA SER A 153 7.45 2.07 -21.14
C SER A 153 8.56 2.45 -22.10
N ASN A 154 9.24 1.45 -22.66
CA ASN A 154 10.26 1.61 -23.69
C ASN A 154 9.97 0.78 -24.95
N LEU A 155 8.73 0.29 -25.09
CA LEU A 155 8.28 -0.51 -26.23
C LEU A 155 7.40 0.33 -27.14
N VAL A 156 7.65 0.24 -28.43
CA VAL A 156 6.81 0.77 -29.51
C VAL A 156 6.15 -0.40 -30.22
N GLU A 157 4.83 -0.44 -30.27
CA GLU A 157 4.13 -1.47 -31.05
C GLU A 157 3.85 -0.98 -32.47
N ILE A 158 4.10 -1.87 -33.44
CA ILE A 158 3.92 -1.61 -34.87
C ILE A 158 3.09 -2.74 -35.45
N ASN A 159 1.95 -2.39 -36.05
CA ASN A 159 1.04 -3.34 -36.66
C ASN A 159 0.99 -3.08 -38.16
N CYS A 160 1.21 -4.12 -38.95
CA CYS A 160 1.21 -4.07 -40.40
C CYS A 160 0.00 -4.81 -40.97
N GLY A 161 -0.67 -4.22 -41.96
CA GLY A 161 -1.90 -4.76 -42.55
C GLY A 161 -2.25 -4.10 -43.87
N THR A 162 -3.15 -4.74 -44.63
CA THR A 162 -3.71 -4.16 -45.86
C THR A 162 -4.95 -3.30 -45.58
N LYS A 163 -5.64 -3.57 -44.46
CA LYS A 163 -6.80 -2.83 -43.95
C LYS A 163 -6.71 -2.72 -42.44
N PHE A 164 -7.22 -1.62 -41.89
CA PHE A 164 -7.21 -1.31 -40.48
C PHE A 164 -8.62 -0.98 -40.01
N PHE A 165 -8.95 -1.40 -38.79
CA PHE A 165 -10.25 -1.17 -38.20
C PHE A 165 -10.11 -0.64 -36.77
N ASN A 166 -11.09 0.16 -36.33
CA ASN A 166 -11.09 0.68 -34.96
C ASN A 166 -11.48 -0.42 -33.98
N LEU A 167 -10.80 -0.43 -32.82
CA LEU A 167 -11.33 -1.00 -31.61
C LEU A 167 -11.98 0.13 -30.80
N ASN A 168 -13.24 -0.03 -30.46
CA ASN A 168 -13.99 0.91 -29.66
C ASN A 168 -14.37 0.28 -28.32
N VAL A 169 -14.56 1.12 -27.32
CA VAL A 169 -15.25 0.78 -26.08
C VAL A 169 -16.49 1.67 -25.95
N ASN A 170 -17.63 1.03 -25.75
CA ASN A 170 -18.87 1.70 -25.40
C ASN A 170 -19.06 1.59 -23.88
N VAL A 171 -18.80 2.70 -23.19
CA VAL A 171 -18.83 2.81 -21.73
C VAL A 171 -20.18 3.35 -21.30
N PHE A 172 -20.76 2.74 -20.27
CA PHE A 172 -22.03 3.17 -19.70
C PHE A 172 -22.08 2.88 -18.19
N GLY A 173 -22.91 3.62 -17.48
CA GLY A 173 -23.13 3.41 -16.06
C GLY A 173 -22.18 4.18 -15.14
N ILE A 174 -21.36 5.10 -15.66
CA ILE A 174 -20.57 6.03 -14.85
C ILE A 174 -21.50 7.15 -14.34
N SER A 175 -21.55 7.33 -13.01
CA SER A 175 -22.30 8.41 -12.39
C SER A 175 -21.73 9.78 -12.75
N ASN A 176 -22.61 10.78 -12.90
CA ASN A 176 -22.20 12.17 -13.13
C ASN A 176 -21.43 12.77 -11.94
N SER A 177 -21.58 12.19 -10.74
CA SER A 177 -20.83 12.57 -9.53
C SER A 177 -19.57 11.74 -9.31
N ALA A 178 -19.22 10.84 -10.24
CA ALA A 178 -18.03 10.01 -10.11
C ALA A 178 -16.75 10.88 -10.09
N SER A 179 -15.81 10.49 -9.25
CA SER A 179 -14.43 11.00 -9.27
C SER A 179 -13.48 9.88 -9.70
N GLY A 180 -12.30 10.23 -10.19
CA GLY A 180 -11.36 9.26 -10.77
C GLY A 180 -11.63 8.99 -12.25
N THR A 181 -11.02 7.94 -12.80
CA THR A 181 -11.02 7.66 -14.24
C THR A 181 -11.06 6.16 -14.50
N LEU A 182 -11.91 5.75 -15.44
CA LEU A 182 -11.85 4.41 -16.02
C LEU A 182 -10.66 4.37 -16.98
N SER A 183 -9.69 3.50 -16.74
CA SER A 183 -8.56 3.29 -17.64
C SER A 183 -8.65 1.89 -18.24
N VAL A 184 -8.73 1.80 -19.56
CA VAL A 184 -8.80 0.54 -20.31
C VAL A 184 -7.59 0.46 -21.23
N ARG A 185 -6.97 -0.70 -21.33
CA ARG A 185 -5.80 -0.93 -22.19
C ARG A 185 -6.10 -2.00 -23.22
N ASN A 186 -5.67 -1.76 -24.46
CA ASN A 186 -5.58 -2.75 -25.51
C ASN A 186 -4.10 -3.11 -25.77
N GLY A 187 -3.78 -4.40 -25.75
CA GLY A 187 -2.41 -4.87 -25.94
C GLY A 187 -1.47 -4.39 -24.81
N ALA A 188 -0.20 -4.11 -25.14
CA ALA A 188 0.78 -3.72 -24.12
C ALA A 188 0.79 -2.21 -23.83
N VAL A 189 0.45 -1.36 -24.82
CA VAL A 189 0.74 0.09 -24.76
C VAL A 189 -0.46 1.01 -25.00
N ASP A 190 -1.51 0.59 -25.72
CA ASP A 190 -2.61 1.48 -26.11
C ASP A 190 -3.60 1.64 -24.96
N THR A 191 -3.53 2.77 -24.26
CA THR A 191 -4.36 3.04 -23.07
C THR A 191 -5.35 4.15 -23.36
N LEU A 192 -6.60 3.91 -22.98
CA LEU A 192 -7.73 4.80 -23.15
C LEU A 192 -8.29 5.17 -21.77
N ASN A 193 -8.40 6.47 -21.50
CA ASN A 193 -8.89 7.02 -20.24
C ASN A 193 -10.25 7.68 -20.45
N VAL A 194 -11.24 7.29 -19.64
CA VAL A 194 -12.65 7.68 -19.78
C VAL A 194 -13.21 8.15 -18.45
N THR A 195 -13.92 9.27 -18.45
CA THR A 195 -14.56 9.86 -17.25
C THR A 195 -16.09 9.87 -17.32
N ASN A 196 -16.67 9.61 -18.48
CA ASN A 196 -18.10 9.72 -18.73
C ASN A 196 -18.57 8.62 -19.68
N ASP A 197 -19.87 8.33 -19.66
CA ASP A 197 -20.48 7.40 -20.62
C ASP A 197 -20.29 7.87 -22.07
N GLY A 198 -20.19 6.92 -22.99
CA GLY A 198 -20.01 7.19 -24.42
C GLY A 198 -19.26 6.09 -25.14
N THR A 199 -19.22 6.20 -26.47
CA THR A 199 -18.35 5.36 -27.30
C THR A 199 -17.03 6.08 -27.56
N TYR A 200 -15.94 5.42 -27.22
CA TYR A 200 -14.58 5.93 -27.35
C TYR A 200 -13.77 4.96 -28.19
N SER A 201 -12.96 5.47 -29.11
CA SER A 201 -12.05 4.66 -29.90
C SER A 201 -10.67 4.66 -29.28
N PHE A 202 -10.02 3.50 -29.28
CA PHE A 202 -8.58 3.42 -29.06
C PHE A 202 -7.85 4.23 -30.14
N SER A 203 -6.69 4.77 -29.76
CA SER A 203 -5.92 5.64 -30.66
C SER A 203 -5.32 4.86 -31.83
N ALA A 204 -4.92 3.60 -31.59
CA ALA A 204 -4.40 2.74 -32.63
C ALA A 204 -5.50 1.90 -33.27
N GLN A 205 -5.48 1.86 -34.60
CA GLN A 205 -6.28 0.93 -35.37
C GLN A 205 -5.57 -0.43 -35.45
N ILE A 206 -6.36 -1.50 -35.55
CA ILE A 206 -5.87 -2.86 -35.59
C ILE A 206 -6.05 -3.40 -37.02
N PRO A 207 -5.00 -3.95 -37.63
CA PRO A 207 -5.11 -4.64 -38.91
C PRO A 207 -6.17 -5.75 -38.93
N ASP A 208 -6.73 -5.99 -40.11
CA ASP A 208 -7.58 -7.15 -40.34
C ASP A 208 -6.84 -8.45 -39.99
N SER A 209 -7.57 -9.42 -39.43
CA SER A 209 -7.06 -10.71 -38.95
C SER A 209 -6.05 -10.67 -37.77
N LEU A 210 -5.66 -9.50 -37.25
CA LEU A 210 -4.86 -9.42 -36.03
C LEU A 210 -5.73 -9.45 -34.77
N SER A 211 -5.12 -9.94 -33.68
CA SER A 211 -5.78 -10.05 -32.39
C SER A 211 -5.80 -8.74 -31.62
N TYR A 212 -6.86 -8.53 -30.85
CA TYR A 212 -6.95 -7.52 -29.80
C TYR A 212 -7.09 -8.19 -28.44
N SER A 213 -6.69 -7.48 -27.38
CA SER A 213 -6.85 -7.94 -26.00
C SER A 213 -7.00 -6.72 -25.08
N ALA A 214 -8.23 -6.47 -24.65
CA ALA A 214 -8.59 -5.37 -23.79
C ALA A 214 -8.66 -5.78 -22.30
N SER A 215 -8.19 -4.91 -21.41
CA SER A 215 -8.29 -5.08 -19.97
C SER A 215 -8.56 -3.76 -19.26
N ILE A 216 -9.24 -3.81 -18.12
CA ILE A 216 -9.46 -2.64 -17.25
C ILE A 216 -8.26 -2.52 -16.31
N LEU A 217 -7.60 -1.36 -16.30
CA LEU A 217 -6.50 -1.03 -15.40
C LEU A 217 -6.97 -0.36 -14.11
N SER A 218 -8.00 0.49 -14.20
CA SER A 218 -8.55 1.21 -13.05
C SER A 218 -10.02 1.52 -13.24
N ASN A 219 -10.76 1.58 -12.13
CA ASN A 219 -12.17 1.98 -12.11
C ASN A 219 -12.31 3.42 -11.55
N PRO A 220 -13.36 4.16 -11.96
CA PRO A 220 -13.78 5.34 -11.22
C PRO A 220 -14.10 5.01 -9.76
N ASN A 221 -14.00 5.99 -8.86
CA ASN A 221 -14.28 5.78 -7.44
C ASN A 221 -15.71 5.27 -7.22
N LYS A 222 -15.86 4.30 -6.31
CA LYS A 222 -17.13 3.61 -6.01
C LYS A 222 -17.77 2.85 -7.19
N HIS A 223 -17.08 2.69 -8.32
CA HIS A 223 -17.56 1.91 -9.46
C HIS A 223 -16.80 0.58 -9.56
N THR A 224 -17.49 -0.46 -10.03
CA THR A 224 -16.87 -1.73 -10.42
C THR A 224 -17.22 -2.01 -11.88
N CYS A 225 -16.36 -1.56 -12.80
CA CYS A 225 -16.58 -1.77 -14.22
C CYS A 225 -16.15 -3.17 -14.66
N ILE A 226 -16.90 -3.74 -15.60
CA ILE A 226 -16.59 -5.02 -16.25
C ILE A 226 -16.70 -4.86 -17.77
N ILE A 227 -15.83 -5.54 -18.51
CA ILE A 227 -16.02 -5.71 -19.96
C ILE A 227 -17.03 -6.83 -20.14
N GLU A 228 -18.11 -6.58 -20.88
CA GLU A 228 -19.13 -7.60 -21.14
C GLU A 228 -18.53 -8.78 -21.92
N THR A 229 -19.14 -9.96 -21.78
CA THR A 229 -18.65 -11.19 -22.41
C THR A 229 -18.81 -11.20 -23.94
N ILE A 230 -19.72 -10.39 -24.47
CA ILE A 230 -20.03 -10.31 -25.89
C ILE A 230 -20.07 -8.83 -26.32
N PRO A 231 -19.22 -8.41 -27.27
CA PRO A 231 -18.09 -9.17 -27.82
C PRO A 231 -16.98 -9.41 -26.75
N PRO A 232 -16.22 -10.51 -26.84
CA PRO A 232 -15.23 -10.86 -25.83
C PRO A 232 -14.11 -9.82 -25.76
N ALA A 233 -13.54 -9.66 -24.56
CA ALA A 233 -12.44 -8.73 -24.30
C ALA A 233 -11.15 -9.06 -25.08
N SER A 234 -11.03 -10.28 -25.61
CA SER A 234 -9.98 -10.66 -26.55
C SER A 234 -10.59 -11.36 -27.77
N GLY A 235 -9.99 -11.16 -28.94
CA GLY A 235 -10.52 -11.68 -30.19
C GLY A 235 -9.65 -11.27 -31.37
N THR A 236 -10.15 -11.46 -32.59
CA THR A 236 -9.51 -11.00 -33.83
C THR A 236 -10.42 -10.03 -34.57
N ILE A 237 -9.82 -9.05 -35.25
CA ILE A 237 -10.55 -8.20 -36.19
C ILE A 237 -10.87 -9.02 -37.44
N ASN A 238 -12.12 -8.95 -37.92
CA ASN A 238 -12.56 -9.68 -39.11
C ASN A 238 -13.42 -8.77 -40.00
N GLY A 239 -12.76 -7.98 -40.84
CA GLY A 239 -13.39 -7.16 -41.87
C GLY A 239 -14.23 -5.97 -41.39
N ALA A 240 -14.31 -5.69 -40.08
CA ALA A 240 -15.09 -4.58 -39.52
C ALA A 240 -14.54 -4.10 -38.15
N PRO A 241 -14.85 -2.86 -37.72
CA PRO A 241 -14.56 -2.39 -36.36
C PRO A 241 -15.24 -3.23 -35.28
N VAL A 242 -14.58 -3.40 -34.15
CA VAL A 242 -15.12 -4.09 -32.97
C VAL A 242 -15.44 -3.06 -31.89
N THR A 243 -16.63 -3.12 -31.30
CA THR A 243 -17.02 -2.26 -30.18
C THR A 243 -17.28 -3.11 -28.95
N LEU A 244 -16.37 -3.06 -27.99
CA LEU A 244 -16.51 -3.72 -26.69
C LEU A 244 -17.47 -2.93 -25.81
N ASN A 245 -18.31 -3.61 -25.03
CA ASN A 245 -19.17 -2.95 -24.06
C ASN A 245 -18.50 -2.98 -22.69
N VAL A 246 -18.44 -1.83 -22.01
CA VAL A 246 -17.93 -1.71 -20.65
C VAL A 246 -19.05 -1.25 -19.73
N ASN A 247 -19.51 -2.17 -18.90
CA ASN A 247 -20.56 -1.93 -17.91
C ASN A 247 -19.96 -1.43 -16.60
N CYS A 248 -20.21 -0.17 -16.26
CA CYS A 248 -19.84 0.45 -14.99
C CYS A 248 -21.03 0.64 -14.04
N LEU A 249 -22.22 0.14 -14.38
CA LEU A 249 -23.41 0.23 -13.53
C LEU A 249 -23.12 -0.41 -12.18
N SER A 250 -23.14 0.40 -11.11
CA SER A 250 -22.71 -0.02 -9.77
C SER A 250 -23.68 0.47 -8.69
N LEU A 251 -23.75 -0.27 -7.58
CA LEU A 251 -24.24 0.27 -6.32
C LEU A 251 -23.15 1.17 -5.73
N LEU A 252 -23.44 2.47 -5.60
CA LEU A 252 -22.44 3.47 -5.19
C LEU A 252 -22.39 3.67 -3.68
N ASP A 253 -23.55 3.68 -3.04
CA ASP A 253 -23.65 4.02 -1.62
C ASP A 253 -24.89 3.41 -0.98
N SER A 254 -24.88 3.38 0.35
CA SER A 254 -26.02 3.00 1.17
C SER A 254 -26.19 3.97 2.33
N LEU A 255 -27.43 4.25 2.71
CA LEU A 255 -27.77 5.03 3.89
C LEU A 255 -28.75 4.23 4.76
N PRO A 256 -28.42 3.87 6.01
CA PRO A 256 -27.13 4.06 6.69
C PRO A 256 -25.94 3.48 5.93
N VAL A 257 -24.76 4.04 6.21
CA VAL A 257 -23.49 3.67 5.60
C VAL A 257 -23.25 2.17 5.76
N ASP A 258 -22.75 1.51 4.72
CA ASP A 258 -22.43 0.08 4.76
C ASP A 258 -21.40 -0.25 5.87
N GLN A 259 -21.50 -1.47 6.41
CA GLN A 259 -20.63 -1.99 7.49
C GLN A 259 -20.71 -1.18 8.79
N THR A 260 -21.84 -0.52 9.06
CA THR A 260 -22.11 0.19 10.32
C THR A 260 -23.26 -0.43 11.10
N ALA A 261 -23.81 0.32 12.04
CA ALA A 261 -25.05 -0.04 12.73
C ALA A 261 -26.27 0.65 12.12
N ILE A 262 -27.42 0.01 12.33
CA ILE A 262 -28.75 0.50 11.97
C ILE A 262 -29.71 0.24 13.14
N GLY A 263 -30.63 1.17 13.39
CA GLY A 263 -31.74 0.97 14.32
C GLY A 263 -32.75 -0.03 13.76
N SER A 264 -33.53 -0.67 14.63
CA SER A 264 -34.47 -1.72 14.19
C SER A 264 -35.58 -1.23 13.25
N LEU A 265 -35.83 0.08 13.21
CA LEU A 265 -36.87 0.74 12.42
C LEU A 265 -36.35 1.57 11.26
N ASP A 266 -35.03 1.70 11.12
CA ASP A 266 -34.45 2.59 10.11
C ASP A 266 -34.58 1.96 8.71
N ASP A 267 -34.85 2.79 7.72
CA ASP A 267 -34.84 2.37 6.31
C ASP A 267 -33.41 2.21 5.80
N VAL A 268 -33.21 1.27 4.86
CA VAL A 268 -31.96 1.15 4.10
C VAL A 268 -32.17 1.72 2.71
N ILE A 269 -31.46 2.79 2.38
CA ILE A 269 -31.54 3.46 1.08
C ILE A 269 -30.28 3.20 0.28
N LEU A 270 -30.42 2.49 -0.82
CA LEU A 270 -29.34 2.16 -1.75
C LEU A 270 -29.31 3.17 -2.90
N THR A 271 -28.13 3.71 -3.21
CA THR A 271 -27.94 4.67 -4.30
C THR A 271 -27.09 4.06 -5.41
N PHE A 272 -27.68 3.96 -6.60
CA PHE A 272 -27.08 3.38 -7.79
C PHE A 272 -26.44 4.46 -8.67
N SER A 273 -25.54 4.04 -9.57
CA SER A 273 -24.85 4.97 -10.46
C SER A 273 -25.75 5.60 -11.53
N LYS A 274 -26.90 4.98 -11.81
CA LYS A 274 -27.91 5.40 -12.78
C LYS A 274 -29.33 5.11 -12.27
N PRO A 275 -30.37 5.71 -12.87
CA PRO A 275 -31.75 5.40 -12.51
C PRO A 275 -32.07 3.90 -12.61
N VAL A 276 -32.80 3.37 -11.64
CA VAL A 276 -33.13 1.94 -11.54
C VAL A 276 -34.53 1.71 -12.10
N THR A 277 -34.71 0.66 -12.90
CA THR A 277 -36.03 0.23 -13.37
C THR A 277 -36.88 -0.19 -12.17
N PRO A 278 -38.05 0.44 -11.94
CA PRO A 278 -38.93 0.04 -10.85
C PRO A 278 -39.23 -1.46 -10.90
N MET A 279 -39.20 -2.11 -9.73
CA MET A 279 -39.44 -3.55 -9.57
C MET A 279 -38.40 -4.49 -10.22
N SER A 280 -37.26 -4.00 -10.71
CA SER A 280 -36.22 -4.88 -11.27
C SER A 280 -35.41 -5.61 -10.21
N CYS A 281 -35.20 -5.01 -9.03
CA CYS A 281 -34.42 -5.62 -7.97
C CYS A 281 -35.20 -6.70 -7.23
N ASN A 282 -34.52 -7.80 -6.90
CA ASN A 282 -35.03 -8.90 -6.10
C ASN A 282 -34.09 -9.18 -4.92
N PHE A 283 -34.65 -9.52 -3.77
CA PHE A 283 -33.87 -10.11 -2.68
C PHE A 283 -33.34 -11.47 -3.09
N SER A 284 -32.09 -11.75 -2.69
CA SER A 284 -31.46 -13.04 -2.88
C SER A 284 -30.74 -13.47 -1.60
N ALA A 285 -30.41 -14.75 -1.51
CA ALA A 285 -29.73 -15.27 -0.32
C ALA A 285 -28.33 -14.62 -0.20
N PRO A 286 -27.98 -14.06 0.97
CA PRO A 286 -26.66 -13.51 1.18
C PRO A 286 -25.60 -14.63 1.25
N PRO A 287 -24.33 -14.32 0.95
CA PRO A 287 -23.22 -15.26 1.01
C PRO A 287 -22.90 -15.72 2.45
N ILE A 288 -22.17 -16.84 2.57
CA ILE A 288 -21.90 -17.56 3.83
C ILE A 288 -21.20 -16.71 4.91
N TYR A 289 -20.48 -15.66 4.53
CA TYR A 289 -19.82 -14.78 5.49
C TYR A 289 -20.78 -13.78 6.17
N CYS A 290 -22.03 -13.69 5.74
CA CYS A 290 -23.08 -12.96 6.45
C CYS A 290 -23.65 -13.81 7.58
N PHE A 291 -23.84 -13.21 8.76
CA PHE A 291 -24.34 -13.95 9.94
C PHE A 291 -25.86 -14.03 9.96
N GLY A 292 -26.54 -13.28 9.09
CA GLY A 292 -27.96 -13.43 8.84
C GLY A 292 -28.42 -12.66 7.62
N ASN A 293 -29.67 -12.89 7.24
CA ASN A 293 -30.31 -12.30 6.09
C ASN A 293 -31.37 -11.30 6.53
N MET A 294 -31.09 -10.00 6.39
CA MET A 294 -32.06 -8.95 6.73
C MET A 294 -33.27 -8.97 5.80
N SER A 295 -33.14 -9.47 4.57
CA SER A 295 -34.22 -9.47 3.59
C SER A 295 -35.44 -10.28 4.03
N THR A 296 -35.29 -11.21 4.98
CA THR A 296 -36.41 -11.99 5.54
C THR A 296 -37.30 -11.15 6.47
N SER A 297 -36.79 -10.01 6.94
CA SER A 297 -37.52 -9.04 7.75
C SER A 297 -37.80 -7.73 7.00
N ALA A 298 -37.61 -7.69 5.68
CA ALA A 298 -37.97 -6.54 4.86
C ALA A 298 -39.43 -6.63 4.37
N LEU A 299 -40.07 -5.49 4.13
CA LEU A 299 -41.29 -5.46 3.33
C LEU A 299 -40.98 -5.84 1.87
N PRO A 300 -41.92 -6.46 1.14
CA PRO A 300 -41.77 -6.68 -0.30
C PRO A 300 -41.55 -5.35 -1.03
N LEU A 301 -40.59 -5.33 -1.96
CA LEU A 301 -40.31 -4.14 -2.76
C LEU A 301 -41.52 -3.82 -3.66
N THR A 302 -41.81 -2.53 -3.78
CA THR A 302 -42.90 -1.95 -4.57
C THR A 302 -42.35 -0.87 -5.51
N ALA A 303 -43.11 -0.45 -6.51
CA ALA A 303 -42.68 0.61 -7.43
C ALA A 303 -42.44 1.95 -6.73
N ALA A 304 -43.10 2.20 -5.58
CA ALA A 304 -42.96 3.44 -4.81
C ALA A 304 -41.61 3.55 -4.09
N ASP A 305 -40.93 2.42 -3.87
CA ASP A 305 -39.63 2.35 -3.19
C ASP A 305 -38.48 2.83 -4.07
N TYR A 306 -38.73 2.98 -5.38
CA TYR A 306 -37.75 3.43 -6.37
C TYR A 306 -37.94 4.92 -6.65
N ASN A 307 -36.90 5.71 -6.37
CA ASN A 307 -36.86 7.12 -6.72
C ASN A 307 -35.60 7.42 -7.52
N THR A 308 -35.74 7.53 -8.84
CA THR A 308 -34.64 7.72 -9.80
C THR A 308 -33.56 6.64 -9.61
N ASN A 309 -32.38 7.00 -9.08
CA ASN A 309 -31.28 6.09 -8.82
C ASN A 309 -31.26 5.56 -7.36
N ARG A 310 -32.30 5.80 -6.58
CA ARG A 310 -32.41 5.33 -5.20
C ARG A 310 -33.46 4.23 -5.06
N LEU A 311 -33.12 3.21 -4.26
CA LEU A 311 -34.04 2.16 -3.80
C LEU A 311 -34.09 2.21 -2.28
N THR A 312 -35.28 2.40 -1.71
CA THR A 312 -35.51 2.35 -0.27
C THR A 312 -36.02 0.97 0.13
N ILE A 313 -35.47 0.42 1.20
CA ILE A 313 -35.84 -0.89 1.74
C ILE A 313 -36.34 -0.68 3.16
N HIS A 314 -37.59 -1.04 3.39
CA HIS A 314 -38.29 -0.84 4.65
C HIS A 314 -38.28 -2.11 5.51
N PRO A 315 -38.06 -2.02 6.84
CA PRO A 315 -38.29 -3.13 7.74
C PRO A 315 -39.78 -3.49 7.82
N ASN A 316 -40.09 -4.79 7.91
CA ASN A 316 -41.40 -5.28 8.30
C ASN A 316 -41.49 -5.32 9.83
N ILE A 317 -42.05 -4.26 10.42
CA ILE A 317 -42.10 -3.99 11.86
C ILE A 317 -40.72 -3.72 12.46
N ASN A 318 -39.77 -4.65 12.38
CA ASN A 318 -38.38 -4.49 12.86
C ASN A 318 -37.41 -5.35 12.04
N TRP A 319 -36.19 -4.85 11.85
CA TRP A 319 -35.07 -5.70 11.44
C TRP A 319 -34.77 -6.78 12.48
N ASN A 320 -34.32 -7.93 12.01
CA ASN A 320 -33.84 -8.99 12.88
C ASN A 320 -32.53 -8.57 13.58
N ASN A 321 -32.51 -8.65 14.91
CA ASN A 321 -31.31 -8.30 15.68
C ASN A 321 -30.14 -9.22 15.34
N GLY A 322 -28.94 -8.65 15.25
CA GLY A 322 -27.72 -9.42 15.06
C GLY A 322 -26.56 -8.58 14.55
N LEU A 323 -25.36 -9.14 14.72
CA LEU A 323 -24.14 -8.64 14.08
C LEU A 323 -24.13 -9.07 12.60
N ARG A 324 -23.53 -8.24 11.73
CA ARG A 324 -23.25 -8.55 10.30
C ARG A 324 -24.43 -9.20 9.56
N GLN A 325 -25.60 -8.62 9.75
CA GLN A 325 -26.81 -8.95 9.00
C GLN A 325 -26.71 -8.31 7.61
N CYS A 326 -27.02 -9.05 6.56
CA CYS A 326 -26.79 -8.61 5.19
C CYS A 326 -28.09 -8.43 4.38
N ILE A 327 -28.05 -7.49 3.44
CA ILE A 327 -29.03 -7.36 2.36
C ILE A 327 -28.30 -7.64 1.04
N GLN A 328 -28.72 -8.70 0.34
CA GLN A 328 -28.24 -9.01 -1.00
C GLN A 328 -29.36 -8.78 -2.02
N LEU A 329 -29.06 -7.95 -3.02
CA LEU A 329 -29.92 -7.74 -4.17
C LEU A 329 -29.40 -8.48 -5.40
N SER A 330 -30.32 -8.81 -6.30
CA SER A 330 -30.06 -9.42 -7.60
C SER A 330 -31.06 -8.88 -8.62
N GLY A 331 -30.73 -9.00 -9.91
CA GLY A 331 -31.66 -8.66 -11.00
C GLY A 331 -31.94 -7.17 -11.22
N CYS A 332 -31.37 -6.26 -10.43
CA CYS A 332 -31.52 -4.81 -10.61
C CYS A 332 -31.06 -4.37 -12.01
N THR A 333 -31.87 -3.61 -12.72
CA THR A 333 -31.54 -3.08 -14.06
C THR A 333 -31.66 -1.57 -14.15
N GLU A 334 -30.87 -0.96 -15.02
CA GLU A 334 -30.95 0.46 -15.36
C GLU A 334 -32.24 0.77 -16.13
N SER A 335 -32.92 1.86 -15.71
CA SER A 335 -34.12 2.36 -16.36
C SER A 335 -33.84 2.82 -17.79
N GLY A 336 -34.63 2.34 -18.74
CA GLY A 336 -34.53 2.68 -20.16
C GLY A 336 -33.59 1.79 -20.98
N THR A 337 -32.57 1.18 -20.37
CA THR A 337 -31.64 0.27 -21.08
C THR A 337 -31.81 -1.20 -20.70
N ASN A 338 -32.42 -1.48 -19.54
CA ASN A 338 -32.54 -2.82 -18.94
C ASN A 338 -31.19 -3.53 -18.71
N ARG A 339 -30.08 -2.79 -18.70
CA ARG A 339 -28.76 -3.37 -18.42
C ARG A 339 -28.59 -3.63 -16.93
N PRO A 340 -27.98 -4.76 -16.54
CA PRO A 340 -27.86 -5.14 -15.14
C PRO A 340 -26.83 -4.29 -14.40
N PHE A 341 -27.13 -3.93 -13.15
CA PHE A 341 -26.14 -3.40 -12.22
C PHE A 341 -25.20 -4.51 -11.73
N ASN A 342 -23.92 -4.17 -11.57
CA ASN A 342 -22.94 -5.04 -10.93
C ASN A 342 -23.11 -4.96 -9.39
N LEU A 343 -23.53 -6.06 -8.78
CA LEU A 343 -23.84 -6.17 -7.34
C LEU A 343 -23.02 -7.28 -6.66
N PRO A 344 -21.68 -7.17 -6.65
CA PRO A 344 -20.81 -8.28 -6.25
C PRO A 344 -20.81 -8.56 -4.74
N GLN A 345 -21.26 -7.62 -3.91
CA GLN A 345 -21.25 -7.76 -2.46
C GLN A 345 -22.57 -7.28 -1.84
N PRO A 346 -23.03 -7.93 -0.76
CA PRO A 346 -24.17 -7.46 0.02
C PRO A 346 -23.79 -6.23 0.83
N THR A 347 -24.75 -5.36 1.11
CA THR A 347 -24.61 -4.40 2.21
C THR A 347 -24.82 -5.11 3.53
N SER A 348 -24.08 -4.73 4.56
CA SER A 348 -24.06 -5.39 5.85
C SER A 348 -24.17 -4.40 7.01
N TYR A 349 -24.97 -4.76 8.01
CA TYR A 349 -25.24 -3.93 9.16
C TYR A 349 -25.23 -4.74 10.45
N THR A 350 -24.94 -4.06 11.55
CA THR A 350 -25.37 -4.53 12.86
C THR A 350 -26.68 -3.87 13.24
N VAL A 351 -27.70 -4.67 13.50
CA VAL A 351 -28.98 -4.16 14.00
C VAL A 351 -28.86 -4.00 15.51
N THR A 352 -28.86 -2.76 16.00
CA THR A 352 -28.71 -2.43 17.42
C THR A 352 -29.43 -1.12 17.77
N ASN A 353 -29.88 -1.03 19.01
CA ASN A 353 -30.50 0.19 19.55
C ASN A 353 -29.49 1.10 20.26
N GLN A 354 -28.20 0.75 20.21
CA GLN A 354 -27.12 1.51 20.84
C GLN A 354 -26.22 2.16 19.79
N ILE A 355 -26.77 3.16 19.10
CA ILE A 355 -26.02 4.01 18.17
C ILE A 355 -25.82 5.37 18.81
N LYS A 356 -24.56 5.83 18.86
CA LYS A 356 -24.14 7.11 19.42
C LYS A 356 -23.45 7.93 18.34
N TYR A 357 -23.93 9.15 18.13
CA TYR A 357 -23.38 10.09 17.16
C TYR A 357 -22.50 11.11 17.87
N VAL A 358 -21.29 11.29 17.37
CA VAL A 358 -20.31 12.24 17.92
C VAL A 358 -19.88 13.23 16.84
N ASN A 359 -20.10 14.51 17.10
CA ASN A 359 -19.75 15.62 16.21
C ASN A 359 -19.11 16.71 17.07
N GLY A 360 -17.94 17.25 16.68
CA GLY A 360 -17.22 18.26 17.46
C GLY A 360 -18.03 19.54 17.76
N THR A 361 -19.09 19.82 17.00
CA THR A 361 -20.03 20.93 17.26
C THR A 361 -21.30 20.51 18.01
N GLY A 362 -21.36 19.26 18.48
CA GLY A 362 -22.49 18.69 19.21
C GLY A 362 -22.60 19.19 20.66
N THR A 363 -23.48 18.57 21.45
CA THR A 363 -23.73 18.97 22.83
C THR A 363 -22.75 18.30 23.81
N ASN A 364 -22.49 18.97 24.95
CA ASN A 364 -21.65 18.43 26.03
C ASN A 364 -22.31 17.27 26.80
N VAL A 365 -23.64 17.18 26.75
CA VAL A 365 -24.46 16.20 27.48
C VAL A 365 -25.65 15.75 26.64
N GLY A 366 -26.16 14.54 26.90
CA GLY A 366 -27.33 13.98 26.23
C GLY A 366 -27.19 12.49 25.93
N SER A 367 -28.19 11.91 25.24
CA SER A 367 -28.19 10.48 24.89
C SER A 367 -27.28 10.13 23.71
N CYS A 368 -26.87 11.13 22.93
CA CYS A 368 -26.14 11.01 21.66
C CYS A 368 -26.86 10.15 20.61
N GLY A 369 -28.16 9.91 20.75
CA GLY A 369 -28.88 8.86 20.00
C GLY A 369 -29.28 9.19 18.56
N THR A 370 -29.16 10.45 18.14
CA THR A 370 -29.49 10.87 16.77
C THR A 370 -28.43 11.84 16.24
N VAL A 371 -28.37 12.03 14.92
CA VAL A 371 -27.49 13.04 14.29
C VAL A 371 -27.74 14.43 14.87
N ALA A 372 -29.01 14.82 15.05
CA ALA A 372 -29.41 16.12 15.60
C ALA A 372 -29.07 16.31 17.09
N THR A 373 -28.98 15.22 17.85
CA THR A 373 -28.62 15.21 19.28
C THR A 373 -27.23 14.65 19.54
N SER A 374 -26.34 14.79 18.55
CA SER A 374 -24.97 14.30 18.64
C SER A 374 -24.19 14.98 19.76
N CYS A 375 -23.30 14.21 20.39
CA CYS A 375 -22.45 14.69 21.47
C CYS A 375 -21.11 15.19 20.93
N ASN A 376 -20.42 16.09 21.65
CA ASN A 376 -19.11 16.60 21.22
C ASN A 376 -17.90 15.84 21.78
N SER A 377 -18.10 14.98 22.78
CA SER A 377 -17.05 14.16 23.38
C SER A 377 -17.27 12.68 23.05
N ILE A 378 -16.22 12.04 22.54
CA ILE A 378 -16.19 10.60 22.25
C ILE A 378 -16.32 9.81 23.56
N GLN A 379 -15.54 10.17 24.59
CA GLN A 379 -15.59 9.50 25.88
C GLN A 379 -16.95 9.66 26.56
N TYR A 380 -17.58 10.83 26.43
CA TYR A 380 -18.94 11.03 26.92
C TYR A 380 -19.93 10.12 26.18
N ALA A 381 -19.88 10.04 24.85
CA ALA A 381 -20.77 9.15 24.10
C ALA A 381 -20.60 7.66 24.48
N ILE A 382 -19.36 7.22 24.74
CA ILE A 382 -19.08 5.87 25.27
C ILE A 382 -19.72 5.66 26.64
N SER A 383 -19.70 6.66 27.53
CA SER A 383 -20.38 6.57 28.82
C SER A 383 -21.90 6.39 28.73
N GLN A 384 -22.51 6.68 27.57
CA GLN A 384 -23.93 6.47 27.31
C GLN A 384 -24.25 5.08 26.75
N CYS A 385 -23.24 4.24 26.54
CA CYS A 385 -23.40 2.83 26.17
C CYS A 385 -23.78 2.00 27.39
N ASN A 386 -24.50 0.89 27.17
CA ASN A 386 -24.73 -0.12 28.19
C ASN A 386 -24.03 -1.42 27.76
N THR A 387 -24.00 -2.42 28.63
CA THR A 387 -23.29 -3.68 28.37
C THR A 387 -24.19 -4.78 27.81
N LEU A 388 -25.46 -4.48 27.49
CA LEU A 388 -26.42 -5.49 27.05
C LEU A 388 -26.23 -5.85 25.56
N SER A 389 -25.96 -4.86 24.71
CA SER A 389 -25.80 -5.01 23.27
C SER A 389 -24.58 -4.26 22.75
N PRO A 390 -24.05 -4.61 21.56
CA PRO A 390 -22.99 -3.84 20.92
C PRO A 390 -23.36 -2.36 20.78
N CYS A 391 -22.46 -1.49 21.22
CA CYS A 391 -22.63 -0.04 21.18
C CYS A 391 -21.76 0.57 20.09
N PHE A 392 -22.38 1.19 19.10
CA PHE A 392 -21.72 1.84 17.99
C PHE A 392 -21.55 3.32 18.29
N VAL A 393 -20.31 3.78 18.36
CA VAL A 393 -19.97 5.19 18.50
C VAL A 393 -19.41 5.66 17.17
N LEU A 394 -20.25 6.39 16.42
CA LEU A 394 -19.96 6.93 15.10
C LEU A 394 -19.43 8.35 15.28
N VAL A 395 -18.24 8.62 14.77
CA VAL A 395 -17.54 9.89 14.98
C VAL A 395 -17.35 10.61 13.65
N ALA A 396 -17.89 11.81 13.57
CA ALA A 396 -17.75 12.69 12.41
C ALA A 396 -16.30 13.16 12.22
N GLN A 397 -16.02 13.67 11.04
CA GLN A 397 -14.78 14.37 10.72
C GLN A 397 -14.54 15.54 11.68
N GLY A 398 -13.27 15.84 11.93
CA GLY A 398 -12.87 16.92 12.83
C GLY A 398 -11.78 16.50 13.81
N SER A 399 -11.43 17.42 14.71
CA SER A 399 -10.36 17.23 15.69
C SER A 399 -10.92 17.16 17.11
N TYR A 400 -10.60 16.08 17.81
CA TYR A 400 -11.02 15.79 19.18
C TYR A 400 -9.77 15.75 20.06
N SER A 401 -9.68 16.65 21.04
CA SER A 401 -8.49 16.76 21.89
C SER A 401 -8.70 16.10 23.25
N ILE A 402 -7.69 15.38 23.72
CA ILE A 402 -7.59 14.90 25.09
C ILE A 402 -6.82 15.96 25.88
N THR A 403 -7.53 16.76 26.66
CA THR A 403 -6.94 17.88 27.42
C THR A 403 -6.89 17.61 28.92
N THR A 404 -7.75 16.70 29.38
CA THR A 404 -7.79 16.17 30.74
C THR A 404 -7.87 14.65 30.70
N LEU A 405 -7.55 13.98 31.82
CA LEU A 405 -7.67 12.52 31.90
C LEU A 405 -9.11 12.02 31.72
N ALA A 406 -10.12 12.88 31.96
CA ALA A 406 -11.53 12.55 31.75
C ALA A 406 -11.91 12.52 30.25
N ASP A 407 -11.14 13.17 29.38
CA ASP A 407 -11.36 13.16 27.94
C ASP A 407 -10.86 11.86 27.29
N ARG A 408 -9.98 11.13 27.99
CA ARG A 408 -9.37 9.89 27.50
C ARG A 408 -10.46 8.89 27.10
N ILE A 409 -10.32 8.32 25.91
CA ILE A 409 -11.23 7.30 25.41
C ILE A 409 -10.92 5.98 26.11
N VAL A 410 -11.84 5.50 26.94
CA VAL A 410 -11.73 4.26 27.70
C VAL A 410 -12.58 3.20 27.01
N LEU A 411 -11.93 2.12 26.58
CA LEU A 411 -12.60 0.99 25.96
C LEU A 411 -13.48 0.25 26.97
N ILE A 412 -14.64 -0.16 26.50
CA ILE A 412 -15.60 -1.00 27.22
C ILE A 412 -15.91 -2.25 26.37
N ASP A 413 -16.49 -3.26 27.00
CA ASP A 413 -16.96 -4.45 26.30
C ASP A 413 -17.98 -4.07 25.21
N LYS A 414 -17.99 -4.80 24.09
CA LYS A 414 -18.89 -4.63 22.93
C LYS A 414 -18.82 -3.28 22.20
N LEU A 415 -17.81 -2.45 22.46
CA LEU A 415 -17.65 -1.15 21.82
C LEU A 415 -17.25 -1.27 20.33
N GLN A 416 -17.99 -0.58 19.47
CA GLN A 416 -17.72 -0.45 18.04
C GLN A 416 -17.45 1.03 17.75
N LEU A 417 -16.18 1.43 17.80
CA LEU A 417 -15.74 2.81 17.67
C LEU A 417 -15.30 3.07 16.22
N LEU A 418 -16.06 3.91 15.50
CA LEU A 418 -15.91 4.13 14.06
C LEU A 418 -15.76 5.62 13.74
N GLY A 419 -14.63 6.01 13.18
CA GLY A 419 -14.38 7.34 12.61
C GLY A 419 -14.60 7.39 11.10
N GLY A 420 -14.44 8.56 10.51
CA GLY A 420 -14.49 8.76 9.06
C GLY A 420 -15.85 9.21 8.52
N PHE A 421 -16.77 9.69 9.36
CA PHE A 421 -18.11 10.10 8.92
C PHE A 421 -18.15 11.56 8.48
N SER A 422 -18.94 11.90 7.47
CA SER A 422 -19.28 13.30 7.19
C SER A 422 -20.05 13.91 8.36
N MET A 423 -20.11 15.24 8.45
CA MET A 423 -20.77 15.95 9.56
C MET A 423 -22.25 15.61 9.72
N ASP A 424 -22.91 15.18 8.64
CA ASP A 424 -24.30 14.76 8.58
C ASP A 424 -24.49 13.23 8.65
N PHE A 425 -23.39 12.46 8.78
CA PHE A 425 -23.36 11.00 8.81
C PHE A 425 -23.94 10.30 7.59
N GLN A 426 -24.11 11.01 6.47
CA GLN A 426 -24.64 10.42 5.24
C GLN A 426 -23.58 9.69 4.41
N SER A 427 -22.30 9.91 4.70
CA SER A 427 -21.20 9.25 4.02
C SER A 427 -20.10 8.88 5.00
N ARG A 428 -19.34 7.84 4.66
CA ARG A 428 -18.14 7.47 5.38
C ARG A 428 -16.99 7.25 4.42
N ASP A 429 -15.92 8.01 4.63
CA ASP A 429 -14.67 7.90 3.92
C ASP A 429 -13.57 8.32 4.88
N ILE A 430 -12.76 7.37 5.32
CA ILE A 430 -11.73 7.61 6.34
C ILE A 430 -10.61 8.55 5.87
N VAL A 431 -10.51 8.81 4.56
CA VAL A 431 -9.56 9.75 3.96
C VAL A 431 -10.20 11.11 3.77
N ALA A 432 -11.39 11.17 3.15
CA ALA A 432 -12.05 12.44 2.85
C ALA A 432 -12.66 13.10 4.10
N ASN A 433 -13.19 12.29 5.02
CA ASN A 433 -13.89 12.73 6.23
C ASN A 433 -13.05 12.41 7.49
N GLN A 434 -11.77 12.79 7.48
CA GLN A 434 -10.81 12.40 8.52
C GLN A 434 -11.27 12.79 9.94
N THR A 435 -11.28 11.81 10.84
CA THR A 435 -11.50 12.00 12.29
C THR A 435 -10.16 11.94 13.02
N THR A 436 -9.74 13.04 13.62
CA THR A 436 -8.44 13.15 14.33
C THR A 436 -8.66 13.20 15.84
N ILE A 437 -7.95 12.35 16.59
CA ILE A 437 -7.88 12.40 18.05
C ILE A 437 -6.45 12.76 18.46
N GLN A 438 -6.28 13.82 19.23
CA GLN A 438 -4.96 14.30 19.63
C GLN A 438 -4.82 14.35 21.15
N ASP A 439 -3.81 13.69 21.69
CA ASP A 439 -3.47 13.79 23.10
C ASP A 439 -2.65 15.06 23.36
N ASN A 440 -3.27 16.03 24.05
CA ASN A 440 -2.70 17.33 24.39
C ASN A 440 -2.50 17.50 25.90
N LEU A 441 -2.50 16.41 26.67
CA LEU A 441 -2.26 16.45 28.11
C LEU A 441 -0.96 17.21 28.44
N GLY A 442 -1.01 18.04 29.47
CA GLY A 442 0.15 18.81 29.94
C GLY A 442 1.26 17.93 30.52
N VAL A 443 2.42 18.54 30.80
CA VAL A 443 3.56 17.85 31.41
C VAL A 443 3.16 17.29 32.79
N GLY A 444 3.46 16.02 33.04
CA GLY A 444 3.18 15.33 34.30
C GLY A 444 1.73 14.88 34.48
N ALA A 445 0.86 15.06 33.47
CA ALA A 445 -0.56 14.69 33.57
C ALA A 445 -0.81 13.17 33.44
N CYS A 446 0.17 12.42 32.96
CA CYS A 446 0.18 10.96 32.95
C CYS A 446 1.39 10.44 33.72
N GLY A 447 1.40 9.14 34.05
CA GLY A 447 2.53 8.57 34.79
C GLY A 447 3.77 8.36 33.90
N GLY A 448 4.89 8.08 34.57
CA GLY A 448 6.21 7.99 33.94
C GLY A 448 6.60 6.60 33.44
N SER A 449 5.65 5.68 33.26
CA SER A 449 5.90 4.29 32.85
C SER A 449 4.96 3.83 31.75
N ASP A 450 5.28 2.70 31.12
CA ASP A 450 4.43 2.10 30.07
C ASP A 450 3.00 1.83 30.55
N LEU A 451 2.82 1.43 31.81
CA LEU A 451 1.49 1.17 32.41
C LEU A 451 0.66 2.44 32.65
N THR A 452 1.30 3.60 32.63
CA THR A 452 0.67 4.89 32.95
C THR A 452 0.86 5.91 31.84
N SER A 453 1.21 5.45 30.64
CA SER A 453 1.48 6.25 29.44
C SER A 453 0.38 7.27 29.17
N CYS A 454 0.76 8.46 28.70
CA CYS A 454 -0.18 9.33 27.99
C CYS A 454 -0.68 8.57 26.75
N THR A 455 -1.99 8.55 26.55
CA THR A 455 -2.62 7.82 25.46
C THR A 455 -4.02 8.37 25.19
N PRO A 456 -4.40 8.58 23.91
CA PRO A 456 -5.75 8.99 23.58
C PRO A 456 -6.78 7.88 23.79
N ILE A 457 -6.40 6.62 23.53
CA ILE A 457 -7.26 5.44 23.71
C ILE A 457 -6.61 4.47 24.70
N ALA A 458 -7.37 4.01 25.68
CA ALA A 458 -6.93 3.05 26.70
C ALA A 458 -7.95 1.92 26.89
N GLY A 459 -7.48 0.67 26.97
CA GLY A 459 -8.26 -0.48 27.44
C GLY A 459 -7.48 -1.25 28.49
N GLY A 460 -8.08 -1.48 29.65
CA GLY A 460 -7.41 -2.15 30.78
C GLY A 460 -8.35 -3.11 31.51
N SER A 461 -7.87 -4.30 31.84
CA SER A 461 -8.61 -5.28 32.67
C SER A 461 -10.00 -5.61 32.12
N LEU A 462 -10.08 -5.89 30.82
CA LEU A 462 -11.34 -6.09 30.09
C LEU A 462 -11.53 -7.55 29.70
N THR A 463 -12.74 -8.09 29.91
CA THR A 463 -13.16 -9.40 29.38
C THR A 463 -14.23 -9.18 28.33
N LEU A 464 -13.97 -9.64 27.11
CA LEU A 464 -14.89 -9.45 26.00
C LEU A 464 -15.99 -10.49 25.97
N THR A 465 -17.23 -10.02 25.76
CA THR A 465 -18.39 -10.86 25.47
C THR A 465 -18.99 -10.56 24.08
N SER A 466 -18.35 -9.66 23.33
CA SER A 466 -18.57 -9.37 21.92
C SER A 466 -17.30 -8.78 21.32
N ASP A 467 -17.23 -8.71 19.99
CA ASP A 467 -16.14 -8.01 19.31
C ASP A 467 -16.05 -6.54 19.77
N VAL A 468 -14.82 -6.03 19.82
CA VAL A 468 -14.49 -4.61 19.99
C VAL A 468 -13.70 -4.15 18.77
N LEU A 469 -14.12 -3.03 18.18
CA LEU A 469 -13.52 -2.49 16.96
C LEU A 469 -13.12 -1.02 17.16
N ILE A 470 -11.91 -0.67 16.71
CA ILE A 470 -11.41 0.70 16.59
C ILE A 470 -11.01 0.91 15.13
N GLN A 471 -11.73 1.77 14.41
CA GLN A 471 -11.51 1.93 12.98
C GLN A 471 -11.66 3.36 12.46
N GLY A 472 -10.76 3.78 11.58
CA GLY A 472 -10.90 5.02 10.80
C GLY A 472 -10.49 6.30 11.52
N PHE A 473 -9.59 6.22 12.49
CA PHE A 473 -9.07 7.38 13.23
C PHE A 473 -7.65 7.74 12.81
N THR A 474 -7.37 9.05 12.83
CA THR A 474 -6.00 9.56 12.93
C THR A 474 -5.70 9.87 14.39
N LEU A 475 -4.76 9.16 15.01
CA LEU A 475 -4.36 9.33 16.40
C LEU A 475 -3.01 10.05 16.47
N ILE A 476 -2.95 11.17 17.20
CA ILE A 476 -1.70 11.92 17.42
C ILE A 476 -1.32 11.78 18.89
N THR A 477 -0.13 11.24 19.15
CA THR A 477 0.33 10.96 20.52
C THR A 477 0.83 12.20 21.24
N ASN A 478 0.82 12.16 22.57
CA ASN A 478 1.22 13.28 23.43
C ASN A 478 2.68 13.70 23.20
N SER A 479 2.91 14.97 22.85
CA SER A 479 4.27 15.52 22.67
C SER A 479 4.96 15.94 23.98
N ASN A 480 4.20 16.14 25.05
CA ASN A 480 4.65 16.85 26.25
C ASN A 480 5.26 15.96 27.34
N ASN A 481 4.98 14.66 27.30
CA ASN A 481 5.38 13.70 28.32
C ASN A 481 6.37 12.69 27.78
N ARG A 482 7.20 12.12 28.65
CA ARG A 482 8.30 11.19 28.27
C ARG A 482 7.76 9.88 27.69
N VAL A 483 6.67 9.36 28.25
CA VAL A 483 6.00 8.13 27.81
C VAL A 483 4.69 8.54 27.13
N ALA A 484 4.57 8.16 25.86
CA ALA A 484 3.37 8.41 25.08
C ALA A 484 3.10 7.24 24.15
N THR A 485 1.83 6.88 24.03
CA THR A 485 1.33 5.78 23.23
C THR A 485 0.08 6.23 22.48
N GLY A 486 -0.18 5.72 21.28
CA GLY A 486 -1.42 6.00 20.55
C GLY A 486 -2.60 5.16 21.04
N ILE A 487 -2.40 3.86 21.21
CA ILE A 487 -3.40 2.97 21.80
C ILE A 487 -2.72 2.10 22.86
N TRP A 488 -3.23 2.17 24.09
CA TRP A 488 -2.70 1.43 25.22
C TRP A 488 -3.68 0.33 25.64
N LEU A 489 -3.22 -0.92 25.67
CA LEU A 489 -4.00 -2.10 26.03
C LEU A 489 -3.26 -2.93 27.07
N ASP A 490 -3.95 -3.31 28.15
CA ASP A 490 -3.39 -4.16 29.20
C ASP A 490 -4.43 -5.12 29.78
N ASN A 491 -4.06 -6.39 29.95
CA ASN A 491 -4.89 -7.42 30.59
C ASN A 491 -6.29 -7.55 29.95
N ILE A 492 -6.34 -7.86 28.65
CA ILE A 492 -7.60 -8.04 27.92
C ILE A 492 -7.79 -9.51 27.52
N SER A 493 -8.87 -10.12 28.01
CA SER A 493 -9.27 -11.47 27.63
C SER A 493 -10.34 -11.41 26.56
N THR A 494 -10.01 -11.82 25.33
CA THR A 494 -10.96 -11.74 24.20
C THR A 494 -11.90 -12.95 24.12
N GLY A 495 -11.58 -14.08 24.79
CA GLY A 495 -12.42 -15.27 24.75
C GLY A 495 -12.56 -15.82 23.32
N ALA A 496 -13.79 -15.92 22.82
CA ALA A 496 -14.13 -16.29 21.44
C ALA A 496 -14.29 -15.08 20.50
N PHE A 497 -14.16 -13.86 21.02
CA PHE A 497 -14.36 -12.61 20.31
C PHE A 497 -13.03 -11.99 19.92
N THR A 498 -13.09 -10.86 19.23
CA THR A 498 -11.91 -10.17 18.71
C THR A 498 -11.80 -8.76 19.25
N LEU A 499 -10.57 -8.32 19.52
CA LEU A 499 -10.23 -6.91 19.66
C LEU A 499 -9.52 -6.48 18.38
N THR A 500 -10.16 -5.65 17.57
CA THR A 500 -9.67 -5.26 16.24
C THR A 500 -9.30 -3.78 16.20
N ILE A 501 -8.06 -3.49 15.82
CA ILE A 501 -7.56 -2.16 15.45
C ILE A 501 -7.33 -2.17 13.94
N ASN A 502 -8.18 -1.49 13.19
CA ASN A 502 -8.19 -1.57 11.73
C ASN A 502 -8.21 -0.19 11.06
N LYS A 503 -7.46 0.01 9.97
CA LYS A 503 -7.54 1.24 9.14
C LYS A 503 -7.37 2.55 9.92
N ASN A 504 -6.48 2.57 10.91
CA ASN A 504 -6.12 3.77 11.66
C ASN A 504 -4.77 4.32 11.20
N THR A 505 -4.61 5.64 11.33
CA THR A 505 -3.33 6.35 11.14
C THR A 505 -2.83 6.81 12.50
N ILE A 506 -1.81 6.15 13.05
CA ILE A 506 -1.23 6.47 14.36
C ILE A 506 0.08 7.21 14.16
N LEU A 507 0.12 8.45 14.63
CA LEU A 507 1.22 9.39 14.45
C LEU A 507 1.90 9.68 15.78
N GLY A 508 2.97 8.94 16.05
CA GLY A 508 3.85 9.20 17.18
C GLY A 508 4.56 10.54 17.05
N THR A 509 4.41 11.40 18.06
CA THR A 509 5.07 12.71 18.11
C THR A 509 6.47 12.64 18.71
N ALA A 510 7.30 13.63 18.38
CA ALA A 510 8.57 13.85 19.07
C ALA A 510 8.33 14.36 20.49
N SER A 511 9.07 13.81 21.46
CA SER A 511 9.05 14.25 22.86
C SER A 511 9.69 15.62 23.01
N SER A 512 8.98 16.56 23.65
CA SER A 512 9.58 17.77 24.21
C SER A 512 10.13 17.54 25.63
N ALA A 513 9.80 16.41 26.25
CA ALA A 513 10.26 16.07 27.60
C ALA A 513 11.69 15.51 27.58
N PRO A 514 12.46 15.68 28.68
CA PRO A 514 13.84 15.19 28.75
C PRO A 514 13.93 13.66 28.65
N TYR A 515 15.06 13.20 28.11
CA TYR A 515 15.40 11.78 27.99
C TYR A 515 15.24 11.01 29.32
N ALA A 516 14.78 9.77 29.24
CA ALA A 516 14.82 8.81 30.33
C ALA A 516 15.13 7.39 29.81
N LEU A 517 16.03 6.71 30.50
CA LEU A 517 16.50 5.38 30.15
C LEU A 517 15.35 4.35 30.19
N MET A 518 15.29 3.47 29.18
CA MET A 518 14.31 2.38 29.02
C MET A 518 12.84 2.82 28.90
N LEU A 519 12.56 4.12 28.75
CA LEU A 519 11.20 4.58 28.47
C LEU A 519 10.94 4.57 26.96
N ALA A 520 9.79 4.03 26.58
CA ALA A 520 9.37 3.96 25.19
C ALA A 520 8.33 5.02 24.85
N ARG A 521 8.34 5.40 23.58
CA ARG A 521 7.23 6.07 22.93
C ARG A 521 6.73 5.17 21.82
N SER A 522 5.47 4.76 21.91
CA SER A 522 4.94 3.72 21.03
C SER A 522 3.76 4.17 20.19
N GLY A 523 3.54 3.53 19.04
CA GLY A 523 2.28 3.68 18.32
C GLY A 523 1.17 2.93 19.05
N ILE A 524 1.38 1.63 19.24
CA ILE A 524 0.48 0.76 20.00
C ILE A 524 1.28 0.00 21.06
N TYR A 525 0.74 -0.03 22.28
CA TYR A 525 1.18 -0.89 23.38
C TYR A 525 0.07 -1.89 23.68
N ALA A 526 0.39 -3.17 23.68
CA ALA A 526 -0.49 -4.25 24.11
C ALA A 526 0.26 -5.21 25.03
N SER A 527 -0.29 -5.45 26.22
CA SER A 527 0.26 -6.38 27.20
C SER A 527 -0.85 -7.35 27.65
N ASN A 528 -0.56 -8.64 27.62
CA ASN A 528 -1.50 -9.68 28.06
C ASN A 528 -2.89 -9.58 27.37
N VAL A 529 -2.89 -9.36 26.06
CA VAL A 529 -4.11 -9.42 25.23
C VAL A 529 -4.19 -10.80 24.57
N ARG A 530 -5.07 -11.68 25.06
CA ARG A 530 -5.04 -13.11 24.71
C ARG A 530 -6.12 -13.52 23.69
N ASN A 531 -5.88 -14.68 23.06
CA ASN A 531 -6.73 -15.39 22.08
C ASN A 531 -6.82 -14.73 20.69
N SER A 532 -7.39 -13.52 20.58
CA SER A 532 -7.68 -12.91 19.27
C SER A 532 -7.54 -11.39 19.25
N PHE A 533 -6.30 -10.92 19.22
CA PHE A 533 -5.97 -9.52 18.93
C PHE A 533 -5.69 -9.32 17.44
N ILE A 534 -6.39 -8.40 16.78
CA ILE A 534 -6.21 -8.14 15.35
C ILE A 534 -5.72 -6.71 15.15
N VAL A 535 -4.56 -6.56 14.51
CA VAL A 535 -4.02 -5.27 14.06
C VAL A 535 -3.86 -5.34 12.55
N SER A 536 -4.71 -4.64 11.81
CA SER A 536 -4.68 -4.71 10.35
C SER A 536 -4.89 -3.39 9.61
N GLU A 537 -4.23 -3.26 8.45
CA GLU A 537 -4.39 -2.10 7.55
C GLU A 537 -4.11 -0.73 8.22
N ASN A 538 -3.30 -0.71 9.28
CA ASN A 538 -2.96 0.53 9.96
C ASN A 538 -1.66 1.12 9.42
N TYR A 539 -1.56 2.45 9.46
CA TYR A 539 -0.29 3.16 9.45
C TYR A 539 0.12 3.45 10.89
N ILE A 540 1.26 2.96 11.32
CA ILE A 540 1.71 3.08 12.71
C ILE A 540 3.10 3.71 12.73
N LEU A 541 3.21 4.90 13.28
CA LEU A 541 4.47 5.57 13.54
C LEU A 541 4.70 5.65 15.06
N GLY A 542 5.79 5.08 15.54
CA GLY A 542 6.26 5.27 16.92
C GLY A 542 6.60 6.72 17.24
N GLY A 543 6.62 7.08 18.53
CA GLY A 543 7.02 8.43 18.94
C GLY A 543 8.53 8.57 19.06
N SER A 544 9.08 9.75 18.75
CA SER A 544 10.54 9.97 18.76
C SER A 544 11.05 10.69 20.01
N GLY A 545 12.36 10.67 20.24
CA GLY A 545 13.03 11.55 21.22
C GLY A 545 13.14 11.02 22.65
N ASN A 546 13.11 9.69 22.84
CA ASN A 546 13.39 9.06 24.13
C ASN A 546 14.33 7.84 23.95
N SER A 547 14.52 7.02 24.99
CA SER A 547 15.36 5.81 24.95
C SER A 547 14.90 4.81 23.90
N MET A 548 13.59 4.56 23.82
CA MET A 548 13.04 3.64 22.82
C MET A 548 11.93 4.30 21.99
N SER A 549 11.94 3.96 20.70
CA SER A 549 10.99 4.44 19.71
C SER A 549 10.40 3.23 19.00
N ILE A 550 9.12 2.93 19.24
CA ILE A 550 8.55 1.62 18.88
C ILE A 550 7.25 1.79 18.08
N GLY A 551 7.11 1.11 16.94
CA GLY A 551 5.85 1.12 16.20
C GLY A 551 4.76 0.36 16.96
N LEU A 552 4.96 -0.95 17.11
CA LEU A 552 4.05 -1.87 17.79
C LEU A 552 4.78 -2.62 18.91
N ARG A 553 4.22 -2.60 20.12
CA ARG A 553 4.80 -3.25 21.30
C ARG A 553 3.85 -4.29 21.88
N LEU A 554 4.26 -5.55 21.88
CA LEU A 554 3.45 -6.73 22.24
C LEU A 554 4.08 -7.49 23.41
N PHE A 555 3.48 -7.43 24.60
CA PHE A 555 4.07 -7.90 25.85
C PHE A 555 3.26 -9.02 26.49
N ASN A 556 3.92 -9.85 27.29
CA ASN A 556 3.29 -10.76 28.25
C ASN A 556 2.20 -11.66 27.65
N ASP A 557 2.58 -12.55 26.72
CA ASP A 557 1.64 -13.47 26.06
C ASP A 557 0.51 -12.77 25.30
N THR A 558 0.82 -11.66 24.64
CA THR A 558 -0.11 -11.03 23.70
C THR A 558 -0.20 -11.88 22.43
N GLN A 559 -1.41 -12.36 22.10
CA GLN A 559 -1.66 -13.34 21.04
C GLN A 559 -2.60 -12.78 19.98
N GLY A 560 -2.32 -13.08 18.71
CA GLY A 560 -3.19 -12.67 17.62
C GLY A 560 -2.50 -12.51 16.27
N TYR A 561 -3.03 -11.59 15.47
CA TYR A 561 -2.70 -11.41 14.06
C TYR A 561 -2.36 -9.95 13.76
N VAL A 562 -1.16 -9.72 13.25
CA VAL A 562 -0.67 -8.43 12.79
C VAL A 562 -0.45 -8.52 11.29
N TYR A 563 -1.34 -7.94 10.48
CA TYR A 563 -1.23 -8.07 9.03
C TYR A 563 -1.60 -6.84 8.23
N ASN A 564 -1.00 -6.68 7.04
CA ASN A 564 -1.25 -5.58 6.12
C ASN A 564 -1.00 -4.18 6.73
N ASN A 565 -0.12 -4.05 7.72
CA ASN A 565 0.21 -2.76 8.33
C ASN A 565 1.48 -2.17 7.72
N SER A 566 1.56 -0.83 7.72
CA SER A 566 2.81 -0.10 7.55
C SER A 566 3.27 0.40 8.91
N ILE A 567 4.31 -0.22 9.46
CA ILE A 567 4.76 -0.02 10.84
C ILE A 567 6.16 0.60 10.84
N SER A 568 6.30 1.72 11.54
CA SER A 568 7.54 2.46 11.68
C SER A 568 7.92 2.66 13.14
N GLY A 569 9.17 2.33 13.48
CA GLY A 569 9.73 2.58 14.80
C GLY A 569 9.98 4.05 15.11
N ALA A 570 10.15 4.91 14.10
CA ALA A 570 10.65 6.30 14.24
C ALA A 570 12.08 6.39 14.84
N SER A 571 12.40 7.36 15.71
CA SER A 571 13.76 7.50 16.23
C SER A 571 13.94 7.73 17.73
N HIS A 572 14.86 6.97 18.31
CA HIS A 572 15.44 7.19 19.63
C HIS A 572 16.48 8.33 19.64
N LEU A 573 16.87 8.80 20.83
CA LEU A 573 17.86 9.87 21.03
C LEU A 573 19.33 9.37 21.08
N ASN A 574 19.52 8.07 21.35
CA ASN A 574 20.82 7.39 21.45
C ASN A 574 21.83 8.03 22.43
N LEU A 575 21.47 8.07 23.71
CA LEU A 575 22.40 8.41 24.78
C LEU A 575 23.09 7.18 25.38
N ASN A 576 22.51 5.98 25.20
CA ASN A 576 23.06 4.71 25.69
C ASN A 576 23.09 3.68 24.55
N ASP A 577 24.23 3.60 23.85
CA ASP A 577 24.37 2.68 22.71
C ASP A 577 24.10 1.22 23.13
N GLY A 578 23.35 0.51 22.29
CA GLY A 578 22.94 -0.88 22.51
C GLY A 578 21.72 -1.06 23.42
N ILE A 579 21.36 -0.05 24.22
CA ILE A 579 20.12 -0.04 25.03
C ILE A 579 19.05 0.77 24.31
N ASP A 580 19.40 1.99 23.89
CA ASP A 580 18.49 2.84 23.14
C ASP A 580 18.28 2.26 21.74
N SER A 581 17.03 2.22 21.30
CA SER A 581 16.73 1.58 20.02
C SER A 581 15.45 2.09 19.36
N SER A 582 15.48 2.05 18.03
CA SER A 582 14.27 2.16 17.21
C SER A 582 13.83 0.77 16.76
N VAL A 583 12.57 0.44 16.99
CA VAL A 583 12.03 -0.89 16.73
C VAL A 583 10.72 -0.82 15.97
N GLY A 584 10.59 -1.57 14.87
CA GLY A 584 9.31 -1.69 14.18
C GLY A 584 8.28 -2.40 15.05
N ILE A 585 8.55 -3.66 15.39
CA ILE A 585 7.75 -4.48 16.30
C ILE A 585 8.61 -5.00 17.44
N ALA A 586 8.24 -4.71 18.69
CA ALA A 586 8.90 -5.23 19.87
C ALA A 586 7.99 -6.25 20.59
N ILE A 587 8.46 -7.48 20.73
CA ILE A 587 7.82 -8.57 21.46
C ILE A 587 8.68 -8.88 22.69
N ASN A 588 8.09 -8.86 23.88
CA ASN A 588 8.82 -9.18 25.11
C ASN A 588 7.94 -9.87 26.14
N ASN A 589 8.43 -10.98 26.70
CA ASN A 589 7.74 -11.71 27.76
C ASN A 589 8.57 -11.69 29.05
N MET A 590 7.89 -11.63 30.20
CA MET A 590 8.55 -11.73 31.51
C MET A 590 9.27 -13.07 31.72
N ALA A 591 8.83 -14.14 31.06
CA ALA A 591 9.48 -15.44 31.02
C ALA A 591 9.37 -16.03 29.60
N ASP A 592 10.20 -17.01 29.27
CA ASP A 592 10.11 -17.70 27.97
C ASP A 592 8.72 -18.29 27.74
N ASN A 593 8.12 -17.93 26.62
CA ASN A 593 6.78 -18.37 26.25
C ASN A 593 6.82 -19.33 25.06
N PHE A 594 6.35 -20.55 25.30
CA PHE A 594 6.35 -21.65 24.32
C PHE A 594 4.98 -21.89 23.66
N THR A 595 3.94 -21.15 24.06
CA THR A 595 2.56 -21.35 23.58
C THR A 595 1.95 -20.11 22.93
N GLN A 596 2.64 -18.96 22.99
CA GLN A 596 2.17 -17.70 22.40
C GLN A 596 1.87 -17.88 20.91
N THR A 597 0.63 -17.61 20.51
CA THR A 597 0.22 -17.66 19.11
C THR A 597 0.27 -16.25 18.52
N LEU A 598 1.16 -16.03 17.56
CA LEU A 598 1.33 -14.73 16.93
C LEU A 598 1.68 -14.89 15.45
N VAL A 599 0.86 -14.28 14.58
CA VAL A 599 1.10 -14.25 13.14
C VAL A 599 1.38 -12.82 12.71
N ILE A 600 2.53 -12.62 12.07
CA ILE A 600 2.94 -11.34 11.48
C ILE A 600 3.01 -11.56 9.96
N ALA A 601 2.06 -11.00 9.20
CA ALA A 601 1.94 -11.27 7.77
C ALA A 601 1.77 -10.01 6.91
N ASN A 602 2.41 -9.94 5.74
CA ASN A 602 2.19 -8.85 4.77
C ASN A 602 2.38 -7.43 5.33
N ASN A 603 3.22 -7.25 6.35
CA ASN A 603 3.50 -5.92 6.88
C ASN A 603 4.72 -5.34 6.18
N ILE A 604 4.70 -4.02 5.97
CA ILE A 604 5.90 -3.24 5.73
C ILE A 604 6.38 -2.78 7.11
N ILE A 605 7.49 -3.36 7.57
CA ILE A 605 8.05 -3.10 8.90
C ILE A 605 9.35 -2.35 8.70
N ASN A 606 9.42 -1.19 9.32
CA ASN A 606 10.53 -0.30 9.16
C ASN A 606 10.98 0.24 10.53
N ALA A 607 12.15 -0.17 10.98
CA ALA A 607 12.66 0.33 12.27
C ALA A 607 12.92 1.84 12.27
N TYR A 608 13.03 2.49 11.09
CA TYR A 608 13.36 3.91 10.94
C TYR A 608 12.50 4.58 9.84
N HIS A 609 11.72 5.61 10.17
CA HIS A 609 10.81 6.23 9.19
C HIS A 609 11.54 6.77 7.93
N VAL A 610 11.41 6.07 6.79
CA VAL A 610 12.19 6.33 5.56
C VAL A 610 11.86 7.68 4.92
N ASN A 611 10.67 8.24 5.19
CA ASN A 611 10.16 9.49 4.58
C ASN A 611 9.82 10.59 5.62
N GLY A 612 10.24 10.46 6.87
CA GLY A 612 9.84 11.37 7.95
C GLY A 612 10.78 12.51 8.26
N THR A 613 10.21 13.69 8.46
CA THR A 613 10.77 14.72 9.33
C THR A 613 10.37 14.49 10.79
N PRO A 614 11.26 14.72 11.77
CA PRO A 614 12.65 15.14 11.61
C PRO A 614 13.60 14.01 11.17
N THR A 615 14.71 14.37 10.51
CA THR A 615 15.88 13.49 10.31
C THR A 615 16.52 13.21 11.67
N VAL A 616 16.67 11.94 12.03
CA VAL A 616 17.25 11.58 13.33
C VAL A 616 18.25 10.43 13.18
N ASN A 617 19.36 10.50 13.91
CA ASN A 617 20.47 9.55 13.87
C ASN A 617 20.19 8.34 14.79
N ALA A 618 19.52 7.32 14.26
CA ALA A 618 19.41 6.04 14.94
C ALA A 618 20.75 5.29 14.90
N VAL A 619 21.23 4.80 16.05
CA VAL A 619 22.48 4.01 16.12
C VAL A 619 22.20 2.52 16.21
N THR A 620 21.17 2.14 16.98
CA THR A 620 20.67 0.77 17.06
C THR A 620 19.23 0.71 16.54
N SER A 621 18.98 -0.09 15.50
CA SER A 621 17.64 -0.28 14.94
C SER A 621 17.35 -1.75 14.64
N LYS A 622 16.10 -2.16 14.85
CA LYS A 622 15.63 -3.54 14.72
C LYS A 622 14.27 -3.57 14.03
N GLY A 623 14.12 -4.33 12.95
CA GLY A 623 12.81 -4.49 12.29
C GLY A 623 11.83 -5.13 13.26
N ILE A 624 12.19 -6.32 13.75
CA ILE A 624 11.48 -7.03 14.82
C ILE A 624 12.47 -7.34 15.94
N GLU A 625 12.07 -7.05 17.17
CA GLU A 625 12.72 -7.57 18.37
C GLU A 625 11.79 -8.60 19.02
N ALA A 626 12.29 -9.80 19.26
CA ALA A 626 11.54 -10.93 19.82
C ALA A 626 12.28 -11.51 21.03
N LEU A 627 11.95 -11.04 22.23
CA LEU A 627 12.59 -11.47 23.47
C LEU A 627 11.65 -12.43 24.22
N ARG A 628 12.19 -13.60 24.56
CA ARG A 628 11.53 -14.65 25.37
C ARG A 628 10.26 -15.21 24.74
N ILE A 629 10.27 -15.42 23.42
CA ILE A 629 9.24 -16.17 22.68
C ILE A 629 9.89 -17.35 21.97
N ASN A 630 9.50 -18.59 22.27
CA ASN A 630 9.98 -19.80 21.59
C ASN A 630 8.79 -20.73 21.31
N SER A 631 7.82 -20.19 20.57
CA SER A 631 6.56 -20.85 20.29
C SER A 631 6.54 -21.42 18.87
N PRO A 632 6.04 -22.64 18.65
CA PRO A 632 5.81 -23.17 17.30
C PRO A 632 4.70 -22.40 16.56
N ASN A 633 3.92 -21.58 17.27
CA ASN A 633 2.83 -20.78 16.73
C ASN A 633 3.23 -19.33 16.44
N PHE A 634 4.53 -19.05 16.34
CA PHE A 634 5.06 -17.74 15.94
C PHE A 634 5.42 -17.75 14.44
N TYR A 635 4.65 -17.03 13.63
CA TYR A 635 4.79 -16.98 12.18
C TYR A 635 5.16 -15.59 11.69
N VAL A 636 6.14 -15.50 10.79
CA VAL A 636 6.51 -14.27 10.09
C VAL A 636 6.51 -14.56 8.59
N ILE A 637 5.51 -14.05 7.87
CA ILE A 637 5.21 -14.47 6.50
C ILE A 637 5.05 -13.26 5.58
N HIS A 638 5.68 -13.25 4.41
CA HIS A 638 5.49 -12.21 3.40
C HIS A 638 5.69 -10.77 3.93
N ASN A 639 6.53 -10.53 4.93
CA ASN A 639 6.77 -9.16 5.39
C ASN A 639 7.93 -8.55 4.61
N THR A 640 7.87 -7.24 4.38
CA THR A 640 9.06 -6.47 3.98
C THR A 640 9.63 -5.82 5.22
N ILE A 641 10.78 -6.31 5.69
CA ILE A 641 11.36 -5.97 6.98
C ILE A 641 12.67 -5.23 6.76
N PHE A 642 12.63 -3.92 7.01
CA PHE A 642 13.81 -3.08 7.06
C PHE A 642 14.29 -2.90 8.50
N GLY A 643 15.48 -3.42 8.78
CA GLY A 643 16.18 -3.30 10.05
C GLY A 643 16.55 -1.86 10.42
N GLY A 644 16.32 -0.89 9.54
CA GLY A 644 16.49 0.54 9.77
C GLY A 644 17.91 1.06 9.55
N ASN A 645 18.06 2.37 9.71
CA ASN A 645 19.30 3.12 9.42
C ASN A 645 20.33 3.12 10.56
N GLY A 646 20.23 2.21 11.53
CA GLY A 646 21.20 2.07 12.62
C GLY A 646 22.63 2.04 12.12
N THR A 647 23.49 2.93 12.63
CA THR A 647 24.90 3.04 12.20
C THR A 647 25.81 2.01 12.87
N THR A 648 25.49 1.59 14.11
CA THR A 648 26.24 0.53 14.79
C THR A 648 25.54 -0.81 14.65
N ARG A 649 24.21 -0.86 14.83
CA ARG A 649 23.42 -2.10 14.77
C ARG A 649 22.19 -1.90 13.89
N SER A 650 22.05 -2.73 12.87
CA SER A 650 20.86 -2.80 12.01
C SER A 650 20.47 -4.26 11.84
N TYR A 651 19.37 -4.65 12.50
CA TYR A 651 18.91 -6.03 12.50
C TYR A 651 17.55 -6.18 11.84
N GLY A 652 17.37 -7.19 10.98
CA GLY A 652 16.05 -7.55 10.47
C GLY A 652 15.17 -8.08 11.61
N ILE A 653 15.60 -9.19 12.20
CA ILE A 653 15.03 -9.77 13.43
C ILE A 653 16.16 -9.95 14.45
N HIS A 654 15.92 -9.51 15.67
CA HIS A 654 16.73 -9.82 16.85
C HIS A 654 15.90 -10.68 17.79
N HIS A 655 16.26 -11.94 17.99
CA HIS A 655 15.44 -12.91 18.70
C HIS A 655 16.27 -13.66 19.73
N GLN A 656 15.91 -13.51 21.01
CA GLN A 656 16.55 -14.21 22.12
C GLN A 656 15.51 -14.96 22.96
N SER A 657 15.82 -16.18 23.39
CA SER A 657 14.97 -16.98 24.29
C SER A 657 15.82 -18.03 25.03
N THR A 658 15.22 -18.95 25.77
CA THR A 658 15.91 -20.12 26.32
C THR A 658 15.83 -21.30 25.35
N GLY A 659 16.96 -21.99 25.14
CA GLY A 659 17.06 -23.20 24.32
C GLY A 659 17.19 -22.94 22.82
N ALA A 660 16.95 -23.97 22.01
CA ALA A 660 16.94 -23.85 20.56
C ALA A 660 15.60 -23.26 20.07
N VAL A 661 15.66 -22.33 19.12
CA VAL A 661 14.47 -21.67 18.55
C VAL A 661 13.93 -22.43 17.34
N ASN A 662 12.60 -22.54 17.24
CA ASN A 662 11.91 -23.06 16.07
C ASN A 662 11.29 -21.90 15.30
N LEU A 663 11.69 -21.72 14.04
CA LEU A 663 11.34 -20.54 13.26
C LEU A 663 10.35 -20.89 12.14
N LYS A 664 9.41 -19.99 11.85
CA LYS A 664 8.49 -20.05 10.71
C LYS A 664 8.58 -18.75 9.91
N LEU A 665 9.61 -18.65 9.06
CA LEU A 665 9.96 -17.47 8.29
C LEU A 665 9.85 -17.79 6.79
N VAL A 666 8.76 -17.35 6.16
CA VAL A 666 8.51 -17.66 4.74
C VAL A 666 8.23 -16.39 3.93
N ASN A 667 8.90 -16.28 2.78
CA ASN A 667 8.72 -15.18 1.81
C ASN A 667 8.95 -13.76 2.36
N ASN A 668 9.81 -13.59 3.36
CA ASN A 668 10.10 -12.26 3.88
C ASN A 668 11.26 -11.61 3.12
N GLN A 669 11.14 -10.30 2.91
CA GLN A 669 12.15 -9.47 2.28
C GLN A 669 12.92 -8.74 3.39
N PHE A 670 14.10 -9.24 3.77
CA PHE A 670 14.94 -8.65 4.81
C PHE A 670 15.96 -7.68 4.23
N LEU A 671 16.04 -6.50 4.86
CA LEU A 671 16.93 -5.41 4.48
C LEU A 671 17.60 -4.88 5.74
N THR A 672 18.91 -4.67 5.72
CA THR A 672 19.62 -3.94 6.79
C THR A 672 20.48 -2.83 6.22
N ASN A 673 20.92 -1.90 7.06
CA ASN A 673 21.84 -0.85 6.67
C ASN A 673 23.22 -1.47 6.32
N PRO A 674 23.65 -1.44 5.05
CA PRO A 674 24.92 -2.05 4.63
C PRO A 674 26.14 -1.34 5.22
N SER A 675 25.97 -0.09 5.66
CA SER A 675 27.03 0.70 6.30
C SER A 675 27.14 0.46 7.80
N ALA A 676 26.24 -0.32 8.41
CA ALA A 676 26.31 -0.57 9.84
C ALA A 676 27.46 -1.52 10.20
N THR A 677 28.06 -1.30 11.36
CA THR A 677 29.12 -2.18 11.92
C THR A 677 28.60 -3.60 12.13
N ASN A 678 27.40 -3.73 12.72
CA ASN A 678 26.72 -4.99 12.93
C ASN A 678 25.40 -5.01 12.17
N ARG A 679 25.41 -5.66 11.00
CA ARG A 679 24.31 -5.73 10.05
C ARG A 679 23.88 -7.17 9.85
N ILE A 680 22.90 -7.65 10.58
CA ILE A 680 22.50 -9.07 10.57
C ILE A 680 21.01 -9.15 10.25
N CYS A 681 20.64 -9.92 9.23
CA CYS A 681 19.22 -10.05 8.91
C CYS A 681 18.47 -10.82 10.00
N LEU A 682 19.02 -11.94 10.46
CA LEU A 682 18.47 -12.76 11.55
C LEU A 682 19.51 -12.97 12.64
N ASN A 683 19.41 -12.23 13.75
CA ASN A 683 20.32 -12.36 14.89
C ASN A 683 19.65 -13.13 16.04
N TYR A 684 20.21 -14.29 16.38
CA TYR A 684 19.75 -15.15 17.48
C TYR A 684 20.72 -15.17 18.67
N ASP A 685 21.78 -14.35 18.65
CA ASP A 685 22.84 -14.28 19.65
C ASP A 685 23.34 -15.66 20.12
N THR A 686 22.97 -16.06 21.34
CA THR A 686 23.40 -17.31 21.97
C THR A 686 22.42 -18.47 21.76
N ASN A 687 21.34 -18.28 20.99
CA ASN A 687 20.36 -19.31 20.67
C ASN A 687 20.73 -20.09 19.40
N ASN A 688 20.57 -21.40 19.48
CA ASN A 688 20.69 -22.29 18.33
C ASN A 688 19.38 -22.28 17.53
N VAL A 689 19.46 -22.37 16.21
CA VAL A 689 18.29 -22.55 15.35
C VAL A 689 18.06 -24.05 15.15
N ASN A 690 16.85 -24.52 15.43
CA ASN A 690 16.50 -25.92 15.24
C ASN A 690 16.43 -26.25 13.73
N THR A 691 16.96 -27.42 13.35
CA THR A 691 16.92 -27.92 11.96
C THR A 691 15.50 -28.14 11.43
N ALA A 692 14.50 -28.29 12.32
CA ALA A 692 13.08 -28.37 12.00
C ALA A 692 12.42 -27.01 11.67
N SER A 693 13.18 -25.91 11.74
CA SER A 693 12.70 -24.58 11.35
C SER A 693 12.31 -24.54 9.86
N ASP A 694 11.35 -23.68 9.53
CA ASP A 694 10.90 -23.39 8.18
C ASP A 694 11.41 -22.02 7.76
N ILE A 695 12.52 -21.99 7.02
CA ILE A 695 13.18 -20.75 6.57
C ILE A 695 13.43 -20.84 5.06
N ARG A 696 12.46 -20.40 4.25
CA ARG A 696 12.51 -20.51 2.79
C ARG A 696 11.81 -19.36 2.07
N GLY A 697 12.18 -19.14 0.82
CA GLY A 697 11.64 -18.08 -0.02
C GLY A 697 11.96 -16.67 0.48
N ASN A 698 12.80 -16.53 1.52
CA ASN A 698 13.20 -15.22 2.02
C ASN A 698 14.33 -14.64 1.18
N ASN A 699 14.42 -13.32 1.13
CA ASN A 699 15.56 -12.62 0.55
C ASN A 699 16.32 -11.85 1.63
N PHE A 700 17.64 -11.98 1.65
CA PHE A 700 18.53 -11.40 2.64
C PHE A 700 19.49 -10.40 1.98
N PHE A 701 19.24 -9.10 2.20
CA PHE A 701 20.03 -8.03 1.60
C PHE A 701 20.60 -7.05 2.62
N GLY A 702 21.81 -6.56 2.33
CA GLY A 702 22.50 -5.57 3.15
C GLY A 702 23.02 -6.10 4.49
N CYS A 703 22.99 -7.41 4.74
CA CYS A 703 23.45 -8.05 5.97
C CYS A 703 24.67 -8.95 5.75
N ASN A 704 25.49 -9.11 6.78
CA ASN A 704 26.64 -10.00 6.82
C ASN A 704 26.93 -10.41 8.27
N PRO A 705 26.61 -11.65 8.70
CA PRO A 705 25.95 -12.72 7.92
C PRO A 705 24.45 -12.50 7.70
N ALA A 706 23.81 -13.39 6.92
CA ALA A 706 22.36 -13.44 6.82
C ALA A 706 21.73 -13.93 8.14
N VAL A 707 22.32 -14.97 8.73
CA VAL A 707 21.90 -15.53 10.03
C VAL A 707 23.09 -15.64 10.96
N SER A 708 22.90 -15.24 12.21
CA SER A 708 23.83 -15.47 13.30
C SER A 708 23.15 -16.32 14.37
N SER A 709 23.65 -17.54 14.60
CA SER A 709 23.13 -18.47 15.61
C SER A 709 24.24 -19.18 16.37
N SER A 710 24.01 -19.56 17.62
CA SER A 710 25.03 -20.21 18.46
C SER A 710 24.43 -21.28 19.39
N PRO A 711 25.04 -22.47 19.53
CA PRO A 711 26.09 -23.03 18.67
C PRO A 711 25.60 -23.20 17.22
N GLY A 712 26.45 -22.96 16.23
CA GLY A 712 26.07 -23.09 14.81
C GLY A 712 26.85 -22.15 13.90
N GLY A 713 27.22 -20.98 14.41
CA GLY A 713 28.02 -19.99 13.71
C GLY A 713 27.19 -19.14 12.73
N PRO A 714 27.87 -18.30 11.93
CA PRO A 714 27.21 -17.49 10.91
C PRO A 714 26.77 -18.34 9.70
N PHE A 715 25.59 -18.06 9.15
CA PHE A 715 25.09 -18.69 7.91
C PHE A 715 24.76 -17.65 6.83
N ARG A 716 24.93 -18.05 5.58
CA ARG A 716 24.63 -17.23 4.39
C ARG A 716 24.00 -18.07 3.29
N VAL A 717 23.41 -17.40 2.30
CA VAL A 717 23.02 -18.04 1.04
C VAL A 717 24.30 -18.27 0.23
N CYS A 718 24.62 -19.53 -0.07
CA CYS A 718 25.88 -19.90 -0.72
C CYS A 718 25.65 -20.29 -2.18
N GLY A 719 26.39 -19.69 -3.12
CA GLY A 719 26.32 -20.03 -4.55
C GLY A 719 25.25 -19.25 -5.31
N ILE A 720 24.78 -19.82 -6.41
CA ILE A 720 23.73 -19.23 -7.26
C ILE A 720 22.40 -19.34 -6.51
N GLU A 721 21.70 -18.22 -6.37
CA GLU A 721 20.37 -18.19 -5.78
C GLU A 721 19.29 -18.68 -6.77
N PRO A 722 18.19 -19.29 -6.28
CA PRO A 722 17.91 -19.58 -4.88
C PRO A 722 18.75 -20.76 -4.34
N SER A 723 19.22 -20.65 -3.09
CA SER A 723 20.09 -21.65 -2.45
C SER A 723 19.82 -21.78 -0.94
N PRO A 724 20.09 -22.94 -0.31
CA PRO A 724 19.95 -23.08 1.13
C PRO A 724 20.88 -22.18 1.93
N LEU A 725 20.46 -21.84 3.15
CA LEU A 725 21.34 -21.22 4.13
C LEU A 725 22.36 -22.26 4.63
N LYS A 726 23.65 -21.98 4.44
CA LYS A 726 24.74 -22.86 4.86
C LYS A 726 25.77 -22.10 5.68
N ASP A 727 26.61 -22.83 6.40
CA ASP A 727 27.69 -22.25 7.19
C ASP A 727 28.52 -21.27 6.35
N ALA A 728 28.79 -20.08 6.89
CA ALA A 728 29.40 -19.01 6.12
C ALA A 728 30.89 -19.22 5.84
N PHE A 729 31.53 -20.22 6.44
CA PHE A 729 32.95 -20.47 6.25
C PHE A 729 33.20 -21.37 5.04
N LEU A 730 32.63 -22.59 5.02
CA LEU A 730 32.83 -23.60 3.97
C LEU A 730 31.63 -23.81 3.06
N CYS A 731 30.44 -23.30 3.41
CA CYS A 731 29.20 -23.53 2.65
C CYS A 731 28.85 -25.01 2.46
N LEU A 732 29.12 -25.85 3.47
CA LEU A 732 28.91 -27.29 3.43
C LEU A 732 27.67 -27.71 4.21
N THR A 733 27.50 -27.19 5.41
CA THR A 733 26.48 -27.64 6.36
C THR A 733 25.27 -26.71 6.29
N PRO A 734 24.07 -27.22 5.95
CA PRO A 734 22.86 -26.40 5.94
C PRO A 734 22.42 -26.05 7.37
N LEU A 735 21.81 -24.87 7.54
CA LEU A 735 21.19 -24.43 8.80
C LEU A 735 19.98 -25.30 9.16
N THR A 736 19.15 -25.60 8.16
CA THR A 736 17.91 -26.38 8.27
C THR A 736 17.91 -27.49 7.20
N ASN A 737 16.77 -27.77 6.58
CA ASN A 737 16.65 -28.70 5.46
C ASN A 737 17.29 -28.10 4.18
N ALA A 738 18.10 -28.89 3.47
CA ALA A 738 18.72 -28.51 2.20
C ALA A 738 17.73 -28.23 1.06
N THR A 739 16.44 -28.57 1.19
CA THR A 739 15.40 -28.20 0.20
C THR A 739 14.82 -26.80 0.43
N GLN A 740 15.09 -26.19 1.59
CA GLN A 740 14.65 -24.83 1.89
C GLN A 740 15.62 -23.82 1.29
N THR A 741 15.24 -23.23 0.16
CA THR A 741 16.07 -22.27 -0.57
C THR A 741 15.67 -20.82 -0.28
N ASN A 742 16.65 -19.92 -0.33
CA ASN A 742 16.50 -18.49 -0.07
C ASN A 742 17.36 -17.69 -1.06
N PHE A 743 17.21 -16.37 -1.01
CA PHE A 743 17.83 -15.41 -1.92
C PHE A 743 18.75 -14.44 -1.17
N SER A 744 19.71 -13.85 -1.89
CA SER A 744 20.57 -12.77 -1.40
C SER A 744 20.93 -11.82 -2.55
N HIS A 745 19.98 -10.95 -2.88
CA HIS A 745 20.14 -9.90 -3.88
C HIS A 745 19.44 -8.61 -3.45
N ASP A 746 19.83 -7.49 -4.05
CA ASP A 746 19.12 -6.22 -3.90
C ASP A 746 17.73 -6.34 -4.55
N PRO A 747 16.63 -6.24 -3.80
CA PRO A 747 15.29 -6.39 -4.36
C PRO A 747 14.90 -5.29 -5.35
N LEU A 748 15.53 -4.10 -5.27
CA LEU A 748 15.21 -2.88 -6.03
C LEU A 748 13.74 -2.47 -5.89
N PHE A 749 13.43 -1.46 -5.07
CA PHE A 749 12.06 -0.98 -4.90
C PHE A 749 11.73 0.24 -5.75
N GLN A 750 10.43 0.50 -5.93
CA GLN A 750 9.95 1.78 -6.42
C GLN A 750 10.42 2.93 -5.51
N ASN A 751 10.81 4.04 -6.13
CA ASN A 751 11.07 5.28 -5.41
C ASN A 751 9.84 5.68 -4.58
N PRO A 752 10.00 5.94 -3.27
CA PRO A 752 8.88 6.29 -2.43
C PRO A 752 8.15 7.56 -2.87
N THR A 753 6.82 7.53 -2.89
CA THR A 753 5.97 8.70 -3.21
C THR A 753 5.19 9.23 -2.01
N GLY A 754 5.28 8.56 -0.86
CA GLY A 754 4.63 8.93 0.40
C GLY A 754 4.83 7.84 1.46
N ASN A 755 4.31 8.06 2.67
CA ASN A 755 4.56 7.16 3.81
C ASN A 755 3.95 5.75 3.65
N LEU A 756 2.90 5.63 2.84
CA LEU A 756 2.24 4.35 2.51
C LEU A 756 2.76 3.70 1.23
N ASN A 757 3.64 4.38 0.51
CA ASN A 757 4.17 3.93 -0.78
C ASN A 757 5.69 3.80 -0.68
N VAL A 758 6.15 2.96 0.23
CA VAL A 758 7.56 2.66 0.49
C VAL A 758 7.81 1.17 0.33
N LEU A 759 9.01 0.78 -0.14
CA LEU A 759 9.43 -0.62 -0.23
C LEU A 759 8.45 -1.51 -1.02
N LEU A 760 7.86 -0.95 -2.08
CA LEU A 760 6.96 -1.64 -2.99
C LEU A 760 7.72 -2.11 -4.23
N LEU A 761 7.46 -3.35 -4.64
CA LEU A 761 8.01 -3.89 -5.88
C LEU A 761 7.34 -3.23 -7.09
N ASN A 762 8.10 -3.11 -8.18
CA ASN A 762 7.63 -2.64 -9.48
C ASN A 762 8.47 -3.28 -10.59
N SER A 763 8.43 -2.73 -11.80
CA SER A 763 9.19 -3.32 -12.90
C SER A 763 10.70 -3.22 -12.84
N ASN A 764 11.22 -2.32 -12.00
CA ASN A 764 12.65 -2.22 -11.76
C ASN A 764 13.10 -3.26 -10.75
N SER A 765 12.17 -3.90 -10.04
CA SER A 765 12.46 -4.93 -9.06
C SER A 765 13.05 -6.17 -9.72
N LYS A 766 13.94 -6.85 -9.01
CA LYS A 766 14.55 -8.09 -9.50
C LYS A 766 13.50 -9.19 -9.66
N CYS A 767 13.58 -9.97 -10.73
CA CYS A 767 12.69 -11.10 -10.97
C CYS A 767 12.74 -12.11 -9.83
N ASN A 768 13.89 -12.27 -9.18
CA ASN A 768 14.03 -13.09 -7.99
C ASN A 768 13.23 -12.56 -6.79
N SER A 769 12.97 -11.25 -6.70
CA SER A 769 12.05 -10.69 -5.68
C SER A 769 10.60 -10.74 -6.12
N VAL A 770 10.32 -10.52 -7.41
CA VAL A 770 8.95 -10.50 -7.95
C VAL A 770 8.33 -11.90 -8.03
N TYR A 771 9.13 -12.93 -8.31
CA TYR A 771 8.66 -14.30 -8.55
C TYR A 771 9.34 -15.37 -7.68
N GLY A 772 10.26 -14.98 -6.80
CA GLY A 772 11.05 -15.95 -6.01
C GLY A 772 10.31 -16.58 -4.84
N GLY A 773 9.16 -16.06 -4.46
CA GLY A 773 8.36 -16.56 -3.34
C GLY A 773 7.84 -17.98 -3.58
N VAL A 774 7.66 -18.72 -2.51
CA VAL A 774 7.12 -20.10 -2.48
C VAL A 774 5.70 -20.11 -1.95
N ASP A 775 4.91 -21.17 -2.19
CA ASP A 775 3.67 -21.32 -1.44
C ASP A 775 4.00 -21.77 0.00
N PRO A 776 3.62 -21.00 1.05
CA PRO A 776 3.80 -21.45 2.42
C PRO A 776 3.03 -22.76 2.70
N ALA A 777 1.90 -23.01 2.02
CA ALA A 777 1.04 -24.18 2.20
C ALA A 777 0.60 -24.42 3.66
N TYR A 778 0.50 -23.35 4.46
CA TYR A 778 -0.03 -23.44 5.82
C TYR A 778 -1.55 -23.63 5.81
N PRO A 779 -2.13 -24.22 6.87
CA PRO A 779 -3.57 -24.51 6.94
C PRO A 779 -4.48 -23.29 6.77
N PRO A 780 -5.77 -23.48 6.45
CA PRO A 780 -6.74 -22.41 6.21
C PRO A 780 -6.80 -21.31 7.28
N ALA A 781 -6.61 -21.69 8.55
CA ALA A 781 -6.59 -20.73 9.65
C ALA A 781 -5.50 -19.67 9.51
N ILE A 782 -4.38 -19.98 8.85
CA ILE A 782 -3.25 -19.06 8.61
C ILE A 782 -3.28 -18.52 7.18
N SER A 783 -3.71 -19.31 6.19
CA SER A 783 -3.65 -18.93 4.77
C SER A 783 -4.43 -17.68 4.42
N GLN A 784 -5.55 -17.44 5.11
CA GLN A 784 -6.36 -16.23 4.94
C GLN A 784 -5.57 -14.92 5.16
N PHE A 785 -4.48 -14.94 5.94
CA PHE A 785 -3.71 -13.74 6.27
C PHE A 785 -2.57 -13.45 5.29
N TYR A 786 -2.21 -14.38 4.41
CA TYR A 786 -1.09 -14.22 3.47
C TYR A 786 -1.44 -14.42 1.99
N GLN A 787 -2.63 -14.90 1.67
CA GLN A 787 -3.08 -15.09 0.28
C GLN A 787 -3.38 -13.79 -0.49
N ARG A 788 -3.57 -12.70 0.24
CA ARG A 788 -3.65 -11.35 -0.33
C ARG A 788 -2.46 -10.55 0.14
N ASP A 789 -2.01 -9.60 -0.66
CA ASP A 789 -0.93 -8.69 -0.31
C ASP A 789 -1.42 -7.54 0.59
N ILE A 790 -0.50 -6.62 0.93
CA ILE A 790 -0.79 -5.44 1.75
C ILE A 790 -1.89 -4.52 1.17
N ARG A 791 -2.15 -4.58 -0.14
CA ARG A 791 -3.21 -3.81 -0.81
C ARG A 791 -4.50 -4.62 -1.02
N GLY A 792 -4.58 -5.85 -0.50
CA GLY A 792 -5.72 -6.74 -0.66
C GLY A 792 -5.77 -7.46 -2.02
N THR A 793 -4.74 -7.31 -2.85
CA THR A 793 -4.61 -8.00 -4.14
C THR A 793 -4.28 -9.47 -3.89
N SER A 794 -4.97 -10.39 -4.56
CA SER A 794 -4.65 -11.81 -4.46
C SER A 794 -3.23 -12.08 -4.98
N ARG A 795 -2.48 -12.92 -4.26
CA ARG A 795 -1.21 -13.45 -4.76
C ARG A 795 -1.46 -14.49 -5.84
N THR A 796 -0.61 -14.51 -6.86
CA THR A 796 -0.82 -15.37 -8.03
C THR A 796 0.44 -16.13 -8.38
N SER A 797 0.30 -17.42 -8.69
CA SER A 797 1.39 -18.17 -9.31
C SER A 797 1.52 -17.71 -10.76
N ASN A 798 2.55 -16.92 -11.05
CA ASN A 798 2.82 -16.43 -12.40
C ASN A 798 3.45 -17.55 -13.24
N ILE A 799 2.63 -18.48 -13.76
CA ILE A 799 3.15 -19.77 -14.26
C ILE A 799 3.79 -19.68 -15.67
N LEU A 800 3.56 -18.66 -16.52
CA LEU A 800 4.17 -18.60 -17.87
C LEU A 800 3.99 -17.21 -18.56
N PRO A 801 4.96 -16.70 -19.36
CA PRO A 801 6.38 -17.00 -19.44
C PRO A 801 7.18 -15.87 -18.79
N ALA A 802 7.05 -15.71 -17.47
CA ALA A 802 8.02 -14.94 -16.69
C ALA A 802 9.05 -15.91 -16.10
N PRO A 803 10.34 -15.55 -15.97
CA PRO A 803 11.37 -16.46 -15.47
C PRO A 803 11.17 -16.69 -13.96
N VAL A 804 10.27 -17.60 -13.60
CA VAL A 804 10.10 -18.06 -12.21
C VAL A 804 11.36 -18.80 -11.81
N PRO A 805 12.08 -18.35 -10.75
CA PRO A 805 13.28 -19.04 -10.29
C PRO A 805 12.99 -20.50 -9.95
N THR A 806 13.95 -21.38 -10.21
CA THR A 806 13.78 -22.81 -9.93
C THR A 806 13.52 -23.06 -8.43
N GLY A 807 12.44 -23.79 -8.12
CA GLY A 807 12.02 -24.05 -6.75
C GLY A 807 11.10 -22.99 -6.14
N SER A 808 10.79 -21.92 -6.87
CA SER A 808 9.80 -20.92 -6.49
C SER A 808 8.40 -21.24 -7.02
N PHE A 809 7.38 -20.66 -6.40
CA PHE A 809 5.97 -20.79 -6.79
C PHE A 809 5.48 -19.61 -7.64
N GLY A 810 6.27 -18.53 -7.73
CA GLY A 810 5.94 -17.34 -8.53
C GLY A 810 5.30 -16.20 -7.74
N TYR A 811 5.19 -16.31 -6.42
CA TYR A 811 4.77 -15.20 -5.55
C TYR A 811 5.88 -14.16 -5.41
N SER A 812 5.50 -12.91 -5.14
CA SER A 812 6.47 -11.90 -4.74
C SER A 812 6.96 -12.11 -3.31
N ILE A 813 8.27 -11.93 -3.09
CA ILE A 813 8.89 -11.91 -1.77
C ILE A 813 8.59 -10.57 -1.11
N GLY A 814 8.09 -10.59 0.12
CA GLY A 814 7.69 -9.40 0.88
C GLY A 814 6.20 -9.09 0.80
N ALA A 815 5.83 -7.90 1.29
CA ALA A 815 4.44 -7.54 1.63
C ALA A 815 3.54 -7.20 0.44
N PHE A 816 4.13 -6.83 -0.69
CA PHE A 816 3.41 -6.39 -1.88
C PHE A 816 3.54 -7.44 -2.99
N GLU A 817 2.43 -7.77 -3.64
CA GLU A 817 2.44 -8.64 -4.82
C GLU A 817 2.53 -7.79 -6.07
N TYR A 818 3.53 -8.07 -6.92
CA TYR A 818 3.68 -7.41 -8.20
C TYR A 818 3.61 -8.41 -9.35
N ASN A 819 2.57 -8.31 -10.17
CA ASN A 819 2.32 -9.19 -11.31
C ASN A 819 2.63 -8.46 -12.63
N GLY A 820 3.91 -8.15 -12.86
CA GLY A 820 4.36 -7.43 -14.05
C GLY A 820 5.81 -7.73 -14.41
N ASN A 821 6.28 -7.15 -15.51
CA ASN A 821 7.67 -7.31 -15.97
C ASN A 821 8.66 -6.94 -14.86
N CYS A 822 9.81 -7.59 -14.78
CA CYS A 822 10.82 -7.34 -13.75
C CYS A 822 12.21 -7.17 -14.37
N SER A 823 13.15 -6.62 -13.60
CA SER A 823 14.56 -6.64 -13.95
C SER A 823 15.10 -8.07 -13.82
N PRO A 824 15.79 -8.61 -14.85
CA PRO A 824 16.46 -9.90 -14.74
C PRO A 824 17.52 -9.90 -13.63
#